data_AF-A0A7V1D1U2-F1
#
_entry.id   AF-A0A7V1D1U2-F1
#
_cell.length_a   1.000
_cell.length_b   1.000
_cell.length_c   1.000
_cell.angle_alpha   90.00
_cell.angle_beta   90.00
_cell.angle_gamma   90.00
#
_symmetry.space_group_name_H-M   'P 1'
#
loop_
_entity.id
_entity.type
_entity.pdbx_description
1 polymer ?
#
loop_
_entity_poly.entity_id
_entity_poly.type
_entity_poly.pdbx_seq_one_letter_code
_entity_poly.pdbx_strand_id
1 'polypeptide(L)'
;MAKRIIKFTPIAASVALTLGLTGCGSDNDNNKYTPDPVTVYTSEVSTNFNTQVSGKAVKGSLMNAVVTVSTLNDAGESVPVAFRLEAAADASYAAESTTSQADADAKALAMLTAANPADVITSATGGYSIYLEDGFTGPLYITVSTSKEGDDSMVKCDAFTGCGAYGSAPEVSDVAGMVNNGDSAIDFGEWYKDDLELQVVKFIQAPSPVAASVRGINFAEGDGTGVEQYFANVTLYTSIAAKMLLDGAKDGSAVSDEAVAAASLKTLIQILGPEAAIKAAALLGDVSLGGAVDFSDIGDGDSLDAGTLALVQTAVSLQSVAGAGANGSLKELIASLSAAVKEGKVSNSDNDIVQKIAAELQKAVENTSLIFAAVVTGEGVDEAFAKVAENLGITDVDAIAKLRDKATKAVQKVQEKAKEKGLDKDLKETAKQLKEVLKKIGCDDNCDAGDDFIAKVAAELELQVTAMTAELATAATSVSAGTAELKTVKELGNAGLDTTDKVLAYSSAVFTLSGNKVAYSQLQVELSAALNSATSIVSTAAGLGDEYQQLTDKSEALVSAVTAQLSAVATLIEGIAEEEARSNEAVAAFELALDAAKSNAIVANTALGSADSAAMVAQADLLMAMMAVDAAMLDTKENAVAAFASAQSAITQAMALSTKANELTSTATQAETAAASLAAIASEESDETMAAELSAAAKLSTAFANELADQAAAAITTATTLETNAKSTIAKFELLVKVKAGTEQARSATLITKTGGQALFDISEVIYDVLTEAWDYGDEGIDVVSTRYPAWTYSFDKDDLELDLMNTVTGEKVTVNGSINNKALIFAFGGMIKSEDGAVIKIETLPNMSDALEDCVDAYYGAISKEQSDSCLAIDFEEEVNSDTAIDGTVLAVNGWSRVEIIDGDSGFVGTLSLAGTDSSNLAAITASGLTSGLNFTATISIDGNYQEDFYGLEIQLHTGFGYQLFIGAPDGEYFSGSVNANFNGMITEFGTVTEITNGISVEYIDGEIIDYTDISFLDSSK
;
A
#
# COMPACT_ATOMS: atom_id res chain seq x y z
N MET A 1 31.85 -25.12 48.06
CA MET A 1 31.74 -26.13 49.13
C MET A 1 30.38 -26.82 49.00
N ALA A 2 30.38 -28.16 48.84
CA ALA A 2 29.25 -29.12 48.93
C ALA A 2 28.02 -28.87 48.00
N LYS A 3 27.45 -29.80 47.23
CA LYS A 3 27.49 -31.28 47.14
C LYS A 3 26.80 -31.66 45.79
N ARG A 4 27.42 -32.51 44.95
CA ARG A 4 26.98 -33.88 44.51
C ARG A 4 25.69 -33.92 43.64
N ILE A 5 25.61 -34.58 42.46
CA ILE A 5 26.19 -35.85 41.97
C ILE A 5 26.26 -35.81 40.42
N ILE A 6 27.42 -36.17 39.85
CA ILE A 6 27.56 -36.64 38.46
C ILE A 6 27.66 -38.16 38.52
N LYS A 7 26.87 -38.88 37.71
CA LYS A 7 27.14 -40.29 37.36
C LYS A 7 26.91 -40.47 35.85
N PHE A 8 28.02 -40.52 35.13
CA PHE A 8 28.13 -41.22 33.86
C PHE A 8 28.01 -42.73 34.11
N THR A 9 27.29 -43.45 33.25
CA THR A 9 27.44 -44.90 33.08
C THR A 9 27.58 -45.17 31.58
N PRO A 10 28.61 -45.90 31.13
CA PRO A 10 28.84 -46.19 29.73
C PRO A 10 28.02 -47.39 29.23
N ILE A 11 27.88 -47.42 27.91
CA ILE A 11 27.20 -48.38 27.03
C ILE A 11 27.76 -49.81 27.18
N ALA A 12 26.89 -50.78 26.89
CA ALA A 12 27.14 -52.13 26.35
C ALA A 12 26.93 -53.36 27.27
N ALA A 13 26.08 -54.25 26.76
CA ALA A 13 26.14 -55.71 26.85
C ALA A 13 25.88 -56.38 28.22
N SER A 14 24.62 -56.76 28.47
CA SER A 14 24.27 -58.02 29.19
C SER A 14 22.76 -58.30 29.21
N VAL A 15 22.20 -58.77 28.09
CA VAL A 15 21.14 -59.81 28.10
C VAL A 15 21.45 -60.82 27.00
N ALA A 16 22.62 -61.44 27.14
CA ALA A 16 22.86 -62.81 26.73
C ALA A 16 23.42 -63.51 27.97
N LEU A 17 22.89 -64.69 28.29
CA LEU A 17 23.18 -65.52 29.47
C LEU A 17 22.52 -65.12 30.80
N THR A 18 21.22 -65.38 30.90
CA THR A 18 20.73 -66.20 32.01
C THR A 18 20.02 -67.41 31.42
N LEU A 19 20.73 -68.53 31.31
CA LEU A 19 20.29 -69.93 31.41
C LEU A 19 21.43 -70.88 30.96
N GLY A 20 22.11 -71.48 31.94
CA GLY A 20 22.53 -72.89 31.89
C GLY A 20 23.82 -73.29 31.17
N LEU A 21 24.98 -73.10 31.82
CA LEU A 21 26.09 -74.06 31.71
C LEU A 21 26.50 -74.53 33.11
N THR A 22 25.82 -75.55 33.61
CA THR A 22 26.37 -76.48 34.60
C THR A 22 26.77 -77.75 33.88
N GLY A 23 28.06 -77.90 33.62
CA GLY A 23 28.67 -79.19 33.31
C GLY A 23 29.12 -79.86 34.61
N CYS A 24 28.46 -80.95 35.01
CA CYS A 24 29.03 -82.04 35.80
C CYS A 24 28.04 -83.21 35.90
N GLY A 25 28.36 -84.33 35.24
CA GLY A 25 28.11 -85.67 35.78
C GLY A 25 26.78 -86.38 35.52
N SER A 26 26.89 -87.46 34.75
CA SER A 26 26.16 -88.74 34.78
C SER A 26 24.69 -88.85 34.33
N ASP A 27 24.55 -89.71 33.32
CA ASP A 27 23.47 -90.65 33.01
C ASP A 27 22.05 -90.17 32.69
N ASN A 28 21.65 -90.55 31.46
CA ASN A 28 20.34 -90.97 31.00
C ASN A 28 19.12 -90.27 31.63
N ASP A 29 18.49 -89.37 30.87
CA ASP A 29 17.15 -89.69 30.37
C ASP A 29 16.75 -88.79 29.19
N ASN A 30 15.97 -89.42 28.31
CA ASN A 30 15.73 -89.06 26.93
C ASN A 30 14.60 -88.04 26.79
N ASN A 31 14.81 -86.77 27.20
CA ASN A 31 13.85 -85.69 26.96
C ASN A 31 14.49 -84.47 26.29
N LYS A 32 14.42 -84.44 24.95
CA LYS A 32 14.65 -83.25 24.13
C LYS A 32 13.53 -82.23 24.43
N TYR A 33 13.84 -81.16 25.14
CA TYR A 33 13.05 -79.93 25.04
C TYR A 33 13.60 -79.15 23.85
N THR A 34 12.95 -79.28 22.69
CA THR A 34 13.21 -78.43 21.54
C THR A 34 12.35 -77.18 21.75
N PRO A 35 12.91 -75.97 21.99
CA PRO A 35 12.08 -74.77 21.95
C PRO A 35 11.47 -74.66 20.55
N ASP A 36 10.17 -74.42 20.48
CA ASP A 36 9.48 -74.22 19.20
C ASP A 36 10.15 -73.08 18.42
N PRO A 37 10.27 -73.19 17.08
CA PRO A 37 10.83 -72.12 16.26
C PRO A 37 9.99 -70.86 16.41
N VAL A 38 10.61 -69.77 16.86
CA VAL A 38 9.99 -68.44 16.86
C VAL A 38 9.80 -68.04 15.41
N THR A 39 8.56 -67.88 14.96
CA THR A 39 8.26 -67.34 13.63
C THR A 39 8.70 -65.88 13.59
N VAL A 40 9.66 -65.57 12.71
CA VAL A 40 10.10 -64.20 12.42
C VAL A 40 9.43 -63.76 11.12
N TYR A 41 8.69 -62.66 11.20
CA TYR A 41 8.07 -61.96 10.08
C TYR A 41 9.00 -60.81 9.66
N THR A 42 9.20 -60.62 8.36
CA THR A 42 10.05 -59.57 7.79
C THR A 42 9.21 -58.67 6.90
N SER A 43 9.44 -57.36 6.96
CA SER A 43 8.83 -56.38 6.06
C SER A 43 9.89 -55.39 5.59
N GLU A 44 9.72 -54.87 4.38
CA GLU A 44 10.58 -53.86 3.74
C GLU A 44 9.69 -52.82 3.08
N VAL A 45 9.99 -51.55 3.33
CA VAL A 45 9.33 -50.40 2.67
C VAL A 45 10.39 -49.66 1.87
N SER A 46 10.19 -49.55 0.55
CA SER A 46 11.03 -48.80 -0.38
C SER A 46 10.28 -47.60 -0.93
N THR A 47 10.89 -46.41 -0.90
CA THR A 47 10.27 -45.19 -1.43
C THR A 47 11.28 -44.17 -1.95
N ASN A 48 10.79 -43.14 -2.62
CA ASN A 48 11.56 -42.04 -3.19
C ASN A 48 11.16 -40.72 -2.53
N PHE A 49 12.10 -39.76 -2.50
CA PHE A 49 11.90 -38.42 -1.96
C PHE A 49 12.22 -37.36 -3.01
N ASN A 50 11.27 -37.08 -3.91
CA ASN A 50 11.41 -36.12 -5.01
C ASN A 50 10.37 -34.99 -4.96
N THR A 51 9.56 -34.86 -3.91
CA THR A 51 8.67 -33.68 -3.77
C THR A 51 9.33 -32.67 -2.84
N GLN A 52 9.97 -31.65 -3.41
CA GLN A 52 10.60 -30.56 -2.66
C GLN A 52 9.55 -29.57 -2.15
N VAL A 53 9.61 -29.26 -0.85
CA VAL A 53 8.90 -28.13 -0.25
C VAL A 53 9.94 -27.17 0.31
N SER A 54 9.92 -25.93 -0.15
CA SER A 54 10.84 -24.88 0.29
C SER A 54 10.11 -23.61 0.70
N GLY A 55 10.74 -22.83 1.56
CA GLY A 55 10.21 -21.53 1.94
C GLY A 55 11.19 -20.75 2.79
N LYS A 56 10.77 -19.53 3.15
CA LYS A 56 11.50 -18.66 4.06
C LYS A 56 10.64 -18.37 5.27
N ALA A 57 11.22 -18.51 6.46
CA ALA A 57 10.59 -18.14 7.71
C ALA A 57 10.94 -16.69 8.03
N VAL A 58 9.97 -15.80 7.83
CA VAL A 58 10.20 -14.35 7.92
C VAL A 58 9.13 -13.67 8.77
N LYS A 59 9.62 -13.00 9.81
CA LYS A 59 8.93 -11.93 10.52
C LYS A 59 9.94 -10.84 10.94
N GLY A 60 11.05 -10.72 10.20
CA GLY A 60 12.42 -10.61 10.72
C GLY A 60 13.08 -11.98 10.58
N SER A 61 14.10 -12.14 9.75
CA SER A 61 14.70 -13.46 9.47
C SER A 61 14.96 -14.27 10.73
N LEU A 62 14.65 -15.56 10.70
CA LEU A 62 14.89 -16.48 11.82
C LEU A 62 16.11 -17.34 11.52
N MET A 63 17.18 -17.16 12.28
CA MET A 63 18.41 -17.94 12.12
C MET A 63 18.42 -19.10 13.12
N ASN A 64 18.86 -20.28 12.64
CA ASN A 64 18.96 -21.51 13.44
C ASN A 64 17.63 -21.90 14.13
N ALA A 65 16.49 -21.48 13.57
CA ALA A 65 15.18 -21.79 14.12
C ALA A 65 14.80 -23.23 13.80
N VAL A 66 14.22 -23.93 14.77
CA VAL A 66 13.88 -25.36 14.64
C VAL A 66 12.69 -25.52 13.70
N VAL A 67 12.84 -26.37 12.69
CA VAL A 67 11.78 -26.72 11.72
C VAL A 67 11.19 -28.08 12.08
N THR A 68 9.87 -28.14 12.18
CA THR A 68 9.12 -29.39 12.41
C THR A 68 8.07 -29.58 11.34
N VAL A 69 7.90 -30.84 10.91
CA VAL A 69 7.03 -31.22 9.78
C VAL A 69 6.04 -32.28 10.25
N SER A 70 4.75 -32.02 10.06
CA SER A 70 3.68 -32.92 10.46
C SER A 70 2.49 -32.88 9.50
N THR A 71 1.59 -33.84 9.63
CA THR A 71 0.26 -33.88 8.99
C THR A 71 -0.80 -34.18 10.05
N LEU A 72 -2.09 -34.15 9.68
CA LEU A 72 -3.17 -34.61 10.55
C LEU A 72 -3.59 -36.01 10.12
N ASN A 73 -3.76 -36.90 11.10
CA ASN A 73 -4.41 -38.19 10.85
C ASN A 73 -5.94 -38.04 10.71
N ASP A 74 -6.64 -39.12 10.37
CA ASP A 74 -8.10 -39.15 10.24
C ASP A 74 -8.87 -38.72 11.51
N ALA A 75 -8.21 -38.73 12.67
CA ALA A 75 -8.75 -38.29 13.95
C ALA A 75 -8.47 -36.80 14.25
N GLY A 76 -7.82 -36.07 13.34
CA GLY A 76 -7.43 -34.67 13.52
C GLY A 76 -6.24 -34.48 14.48
N GLU A 77 -5.47 -35.54 14.76
CA GLU A 77 -4.27 -35.49 15.59
C GLU A 77 -3.01 -35.29 14.73
N SER A 78 -2.08 -34.47 15.22
CA SER A 78 -0.80 -34.23 14.53
C SER A 78 0.08 -35.48 14.59
N VAL A 79 0.55 -35.93 13.43
CA VAL A 79 1.46 -37.06 13.25
C VAL A 79 2.66 -36.66 12.38
N PRO A 80 3.87 -37.19 12.63
CA PRO A 80 5.05 -36.84 11.85
C PRO A 80 4.96 -37.32 10.41
N VAL A 81 5.48 -36.53 9.47
CA VAL A 81 5.62 -36.88 8.05
C VAL A 81 7.07 -37.31 7.79
N ALA A 82 7.28 -38.30 6.93
CA ALA A 82 8.63 -38.68 6.51
C ALA A 82 9.21 -37.63 5.54
N PHE A 83 10.41 -37.12 5.82
CA PHE A 83 11.07 -36.15 4.94
C PHE A 83 12.61 -36.23 4.97
N ARG A 84 13.28 -35.72 3.93
CA ARG A 84 14.74 -35.64 3.79
C ARG A 84 15.20 -34.21 3.51
N LEU A 85 16.51 -33.95 3.62
CA LEU A 85 17.10 -32.64 3.31
C LEU A 85 17.63 -32.55 1.87
N GLU A 86 17.73 -33.68 1.18
CA GLU A 86 18.17 -33.79 -0.21
C GLU A 86 17.29 -34.82 -0.92
N ALA A 87 17.16 -34.71 -2.24
CA ALA A 87 16.47 -35.69 -3.05
C ALA A 87 17.12 -37.08 -2.89
N ALA A 88 16.30 -38.12 -2.73
CA ALA A 88 16.79 -39.47 -2.51
C ALA A 88 15.97 -40.49 -3.31
N ALA A 89 16.67 -41.23 -4.18
CA ALA A 89 16.11 -42.38 -4.88
C ALA A 89 16.35 -43.68 -4.10
N ASP A 90 15.37 -44.59 -4.13
CA ASP A 90 15.46 -45.98 -3.63
C ASP A 90 15.78 -46.11 -2.12
N ALA A 91 15.20 -45.26 -1.27
CA ALA A 91 15.36 -45.38 0.19
C ALA A 91 14.57 -46.60 0.71
N SER A 92 15.27 -47.58 1.31
CA SER A 92 14.67 -48.82 1.84
C SER A 92 14.86 -48.98 3.35
N TYR A 93 13.80 -49.40 4.03
CA TYR A 93 13.74 -49.66 5.47
C TYR A 93 13.15 -51.03 5.74
N ALA A 94 13.92 -51.90 6.42
CA ALA A 94 13.50 -53.25 6.74
C ALA A 94 13.35 -53.46 8.26
N ALA A 95 12.29 -54.14 8.67
CA ALA A 95 12.03 -54.49 10.05
C ALA A 95 11.62 -55.95 10.23
N GLU A 96 11.95 -56.51 11.39
CA GLU A 96 11.57 -57.86 11.79
C GLU A 96 10.63 -57.84 13.01
N SER A 97 9.66 -58.75 13.03
CA SER A 97 8.78 -58.99 14.17
C SER A 97 8.66 -60.47 14.49
N THR A 98 8.58 -60.79 15.78
CA THR A 98 8.29 -62.14 16.28
C THR A 98 6.81 -62.33 16.65
N THR A 99 5.96 -61.31 16.45
CA THR A 99 4.55 -61.31 16.88
C THR A 99 3.57 -61.47 15.71
N SER A 100 3.77 -60.77 14.58
CA SER A 100 2.95 -60.92 13.37
C SER A 100 3.55 -60.19 12.15
N GLN A 101 3.04 -60.47 10.94
CA GLN A 101 3.38 -59.70 9.74
C GLN A 101 2.97 -58.24 9.86
N ALA A 102 1.77 -57.96 10.37
CA ALA A 102 1.28 -56.59 10.57
C ALA A 102 2.18 -55.77 11.51
N ASP A 103 2.78 -56.40 12.52
CA ASP A 103 3.75 -55.75 13.41
C ASP A 103 5.11 -55.52 12.73
N ALA A 104 5.54 -56.42 11.82
CA ALA A 104 6.72 -56.17 10.97
C ALA A 104 6.47 -55.01 9.99
N ASP A 105 5.30 -54.96 9.37
CA ASP A 105 4.88 -53.89 8.44
C ASP A 105 4.81 -52.53 9.16
N ALA A 106 4.18 -52.48 10.34
CA ALA A 106 4.10 -51.26 11.14
C ALA A 106 5.49 -50.77 11.61
N LYS A 107 6.40 -51.68 11.95
CA LYS A 107 7.78 -51.33 12.33
C LYS A 107 8.61 -50.81 11.15
N ALA A 108 8.46 -51.42 9.97
CA ALA A 108 9.13 -50.94 8.76
C ALA A 108 8.65 -49.54 8.39
N LEU A 109 7.34 -49.28 8.50
CA LEU A 109 6.77 -47.94 8.29
C LEU A 109 7.23 -46.92 9.35
N ALA A 110 7.31 -47.31 10.63
CA ALA A 110 7.80 -46.43 11.69
C ALA A 110 9.27 -46.03 11.51
N MET A 111 10.09 -46.90 10.90
CA MET A 111 11.49 -46.60 10.58
C MET A 111 11.63 -45.49 9.53
N LEU A 112 10.67 -45.36 8.62
CA LEU A 112 10.66 -44.31 7.59
C LEU A 112 10.65 -42.90 8.21
N THR A 113 9.77 -42.69 9.20
CA THR A 113 9.67 -41.44 9.99
C THR A 113 10.78 -41.30 11.04
N ALA A 114 11.25 -42.41 11.63
CA ALA A 114 12.36 -42.37 12.59
C ALA A 114 13.70 -42.00 11.94
N ALA A 115 13.81 -42.17 10.62
CA ALA A 115 14.96 -41.74 9.83
C ALA A 115 14.91 -40.24 9.44
N ASN A 116 13.91 -39.48 9.90
CA ASN A 116 13.92 -38.03 9.75
C ASN A 116 15.16 -37.42 10.43
N PRO A 117 15.74 -36.36 9.87
CA PRO A 117 16.86 -35.64 10.50
C PRO A 117 16.49 -35.19 11.92
N ALA A 118 17.41 -35.37 12.87
CA ALA A 118 17.18 -35.02 14.27
C ALA A 118 17.14 -33.49 14.51
N ASP A 119 17.94 -32.74 13.76
CA ASP A 119 18.06 -31.28 13.87
C ASP A 119 17.87 -30.65 12.49
N VAL A 120 16.66 -30.16 12.20
CA VAL A 120 16.38 -29.35 11.01
C VAL A 120 16.25 -27.90 11.45
N ILE A 121 17.11 -27.05 10.91
CA ILE A 121 17.15 -25.63 11.26
C ILE A 121 17.13 -24.76 10.01
N THR A 122 16.63 -23.53 10.16
CA THR A 122 16.67 -22.52 9.11
C THR A 122 18.09 -21.98 8.88
N SER A 123 18.34 -21.50 7.66
CA SER A 123 19.55 -20.73 7.32
C SER A 123 19.55 -19.36 8.01
N ALA A 124 20.65 -18.60 7.88
CA ALA A 124 20.74 -17.22 8.36
C ALA A 124 19.70 -16.28 7.74
N THR A 125 19.19 -16.61 6.56
CA THR A 125 18.13 -15.85 5.88
C THR A 125 16.73 -16.39 6.18
N GLY A 126 16.59 -17.35 7.10
CA GLY A 126 15.31 -18.01 7.40
C GLY A 126 14.89 -19.07 6.39
N GLY A 127 15.73 -19.36 5.38
CA GLY A 127 15.43 -20.35 4.35
C GLY A 127 15.45 -21.79 4.87
N TYR A 128 14.55 -22.63 4.35
CA TYR A 128 14.53 -24.05 4.60
C TYR A 128 14.07 -24.83 3.36
N SER A 129 14.48 -26.10 3.26
CA SER A 129 14.02 -27.01 2.21
C SER A 129 13.95 -28.44 2.74
N ILE A 130 12.87 -29.13 2.39
CA ILE A 130 12.62 -30.53 2.73
C ILE A 130 12.13 -31.27 1.48
N TYR A 131 12.36 -32.57 1.43
CA TYR A 131 11.90 -33.45 0.38
C TYR A 131 10.95 -34.48 0.99
N LEU A 132 9.70 -34.50 0.52
CA LEU A 132 8.67 -35.46 0.92
C LEU A 132 8.70 -36.69 0.03
N GLU A 133 8.02 -37.73 0.50
CA GLU A 133 7.77 -38.95 -0.26
C GLU A 133 6.93 -38.66 -1.52
N ASP A 134 7.29 -39.24 -2.68
CA ASP A 134 6.60 -39.01 -3.97
C ASP A 134 5.09 -39.30 -3.94
N GLY A 135 4.63 -40.13 -3.00
CA GLY A 135 3.21 -40.48 -2.81
C GLY A 135 2.45 -39.60 -1.82
N PHE A 136 3.10 -38.61 -1.19
CA PHE A 136 2.46 -37.76 -0.19
C PHE A 136 1.42 -36.84 -0.83
N THR A 137 0.20 -36.87 -0.31
CA THR A 137 -0.89 -35.98 -0.73
C THR A 137 -1.67 -35.52 0.50
N GLY A 138 -2.19 -34.30 0.46
CA GLY A 138 -2.93 -33.69 1.56
C GLY A 138 -2.17 -32.59 2.31
N PRO A 139 -2.65 -32.20 3.51
CA PRO A 139 -2.11 -31.04 4.21
C PRO A 139 -0.78 -31.34 4.91
N LEU A 140 0.20 -30.50 4.63
CA LEU A 140 1.50 -30.45 5.26
C LEU A 140 1.57 -29.25 6.20
N TYR A 141 1.88 -29.50 7.47
CA TYR A 141 2.08 -28.47 8.48
C TYR A 141 3.57 -28.32 8.75
N ILE A 142 4.07 -27.11 8.53
CA ILE A 142 5.45 -26.75 8.83
C ILE A 142 5.43 -25.68 9.93
N THR A 143 6.11 -25.98 11.03
CA THR A 143 6.26 -25.06 12.16
C THR A 143 7.73 -24.71 12.33
N VAL A 144 8.01 -23.42 12.43
CA VAL A 144 9.34 -22.86 12.66
C VAL A 144 9.34 -22.12 13.99
N SER A 145 10.23 -22.49 14.91
CA SER A 145 10.26 -21.94 16.26
C SER A 145 11.63 -21.47 16.72
N THR A 146 11.65 -20.37 17.47
CA THR A 146 12.80 -19.86 18.21
C THR A 146 12.54 -19.89 19.72
N SER A 147 13.60 -19.95 20.52
CA SER A 147 13.54 -19.96 21.98
C SER A 147 14.43 -18.88 22.60
N LYS A 148 13.93 -18.24 23.68
CA LYS A 148 14.73 -17.37 24.54
C LYS A 148 15.83 -18.11 25.29
N GLU A 149 15.61 -19.38 25.61
CA GLU A 149 16.51 -20.19 26.41
C GLU A 149 16.73 -21.57 25.79
N GLY A 150 17.97 -22.08 25.86
CA GLY A 150 18.26 -23.49 25.60
C GLY A 150 18.59 -23.89 24.16
N ASP A 151 18.60 -22.96 23.20
CA ASP A 151 19.09 -23.16 21.83
C ASP A 151 19.88 -21.95 21.29
N ASP A 152 20.36 -22.04 20.04
CA ASP A 152 21.11 -20.98 19.33
C ASP A 152 20.25 -20.19 18.32
N SER A 153 18.91 -20.31 18.40
CA SER A 153 17.98 -19.66 17.47
C SER A 153 17.87 -18.16 17.74
N MET A 154 17.75 -17.31 16.71
CA MET A 154 17.67 -15.86 16.88
C MET A 154 16.66 -15.22 15.92
N VAL A 155 16.15 -14.05 16.32
CA VAL A 155 15.23 -13.21 15.55
C VAL A 155 15.96 -11.94 15.13
N LYS A 156 15.80 -11.54 13.88
CA LYS A 156 16.32 -10.27 13.36
C LYS A 156 15.30 -9.14 13.52
N CYS A 157 15.76 -7.94 13.89
CA CYS A 157 14.91 -6.76 13.99
C CYS A 157 14.80 -6.05 12.63
N ASP A 158 13.59 -5.93 12.08
CA ASP A 158 13.32 -5.17 10.85
C ASP A 158 12.56 -3.86 11.12
N ALA A 159 12.31 -3.51 12.39
CA ALA A 159 11.61 -2.28 12.77
C ALA A 159 12.50 -1.03 12.74
N PHE A 160 12.06 0.00 12.00
CA PHE A 160 12.76 1.29 11.92
C PHE A 160 12.84 2.05 13.25
N THR A 161 11.87 1.80 14.13
CA THR A 161 11.79 2.37 15.47
C THR A 161 12.45 1.49 16.54
N GLY A 162 12.99 0.33 16.15
CA GLY A 162 13.61 -0.67 17.02
C GLY A 162 12.65 -1.73 17.56
N CYS A 163 13.23 -2.84 18.05
CA CYS A 163 12.51 -4.02 18.55
C CYS A 163 12.57 -4.17 20.08
N GLY A 164 12.84 -3.09 20.80
CA GLY A 164 12.94 -3.06 22.27
C GLY A 164 14.38 -2.93 22.75
N ALA A 165 14.70 -3.59 23.87
CA ALA A 165 16.01 -3.50 24.50
C ALA A 165 16.51 -4.87 25.00
N TYR A 166 17.81 -5.08 24.93
CA TYR A 166 18.46 -6.25 25.50
C TYR A 166 18.37 -6.24 27.03
N GLY A 167 18.20 -7.43 27.64
CA GLY A 167 18.28 -7.58 29.10
C GLY A 167 19.68 -7.24 29.66
N SER A 168 20.71 -7.43 28.83
CA SER A 168 22.09 -7.00 29.07
C SER A 168 22.72 -6.59 27.74
N ALA A 169 23.44 -5.47 27.72
CA ALA A 169 24.10 -4.98 26.50
C ALA A 169 25.02 -6.09 25.91
N PRO A 170 24.78 -6.49 24.66
CA PRO A 170 25.62 -7.46 23.95
C PRO A 170 27.00 -6.90 23.65
N GLU A 171 27.94 -7.76 23.26
CA GLU A 171 29.23 -7.32 22.74
C GLU A 171 29.07 -6.73 21.33
N VAL A 172 29.86 -5.69 21.03
CA VAL A 172 29.94 -5.12 19.68
C VAL A 172 30.41 -6.21 18.71
N SER A 173 29.64 -6.44 17.64
CA SER A 173 29.94 -7.44 16.62
C SER A 173 29.70 -6.86 15.24
N ASP A 174 30.76 -6.90 14.42
CA ASP A 174 30.73 -6.53 13.00
C ASP A 174 30.85 -7.77 12.10
N VAL A 175 30.62 -8.97 12.65
CA VAL A 175 30.71 -10.23 11.90
C VAL A 175 29.57 -10.28 10.89
N ALA A 176 29.90 -10.59 9.63
CA ALA A 176 28.93 -10.77 8.56
C ALA A 176 27.84 -11.76 8.99
N GLY A 177 26.59 -11.29 9.07
CA GLY A 177 25.44 -12.07 9.51
C GLY A 177 25.05 -11.94 11.00
N MET A 178 25.85 -11.29 11.85
CA MET A 178 25.51 -11.01 13.26
C MET A 178 25.98 -9.61 13.67
N VAL A 179 25.23 -8.59 13.26
CA VAL A 179 25.52 -7.19 13.58
C VAL A 179 24.95 -6.83 14.94
N ASN A 180 25.78 -6.22 15.79
CA ASN A 180 25.36 -5.65 17.05
C ASN A 180 26.20 -4.44 17.43
N ASN A 181 25.56 -3.33 17.78
CA ASN A 181 26.22 -2.06 18.08
C ASN A 181 26.76 -1.95 19.53
N GLY A 182 26.45 -2.94 20.38
CA GLY A 182 26.90 -3.03 21.78
C GLY A 182 26.22 -2.05 22.75
N ASP A 183 25.12 -1.41 22.33
CA ASP A 183 24.23 -0.65 23.21
C ASP A 183 23.05 -1.52 23.71
N SER A 184 22.19 -0.95 24.55
CA SER A 184 21.08 -1.71 25.14
C SER A 184 19.83 -1.76 24.24
N ALA A 185 19.72 -0.94 23.21
CA ALA A 185 18.59 -0.90 22.29
C ALA A 185 18.76 -1.94 21.18
N ILE A 186 17.66 -2.58 20.77
CA ILE A 186 17.66 -3.52 19.66
C ILE A 186 17.27 -2.74 18.40
N ASP A 187 18.27 -2.39 17.59
CA ASP A 187 18.09 -1.57 16.39
C ASP A 187 17.83 -2.40 15.12
N PHE A 188 17.45 -1.73 14.03
CA PHE A 188 17.25 -2.33 12.71
C PHE A 188 18.47 -3.12 12.22
N GLY A 189 18.25 -4.37 11.80
CA GLY A 189 19.26 -5.31 11.33
C GLY A 189 19.98 -6.10 12.42
N GLU A 190 19.70 -5.85 13.70
CA GLU A 190 20.33 -6.58 14.81
C GLU A 190 19.59 -7.87 15.17
N TRP A 191 20.34 -8.83 15.72
CA TRP A 191 19.82 -10.14 16.15
C TRP A 191 19.59 -10.18 17.67
N TYR A 192 18.45 -10.72 18.08
CA TYR A 192 18.06 -10.87 19.48
C TYR A 192 17.37 -12.21 19.75
N LYS A 193 17.26 -12.55 21.05
CA LYS A 193 16.60 -13.77 21.53
C LYS A 193 15.12 -13.48 21.85
N ASP A 194 14.22 -14.21 21.20
CA ASP A 194 12.78 -14.17 21.52
C ASP A 194 12.11 -15.53 21.33
N ASP A 195 10.96 -15.72 21.99
CA ASP A 195 10.12 -16.90 21.82
C ASP A 195 9.15 -16.62 20.68
N LEU A 196 9.36 -17.29 19.55
CA LEU A 196 8.50 -17.14 18.37
C LEU A 196 8.15 -18.51 17.82
N GLU A 197 6.91 -18.63 17.36
CA GLU A 197 6.42 -19.82 16.68
C GLU A 197 5.60 -19.36 15.49
N LEU A 198 6.06 -19.71 14.29
CA LEU A 198 5.39 -19.41 13.04
C LEU A 198 5.01 -20.73 12.35
N GLN A 199 3.87 -20.72 11.66
CA GLN A 199 3.28 -21.91 11.07
C GLN A 199 2.81 -21.63 9.64
N VAL A 200 2.77 -22.68 8.82
CA VAL A 200 2.13 -22.68 7.51
C VAL A 200 1.45 -24.02 7.27
N VAL A 201 0.34 -23.98 6.54
CA VAL A 201 -0.34 -25.17 6.02
C VAL A 201 -0.19 -25.13 4.51
N LYS A 202 0.51 -26.10 3.94
CA LYS A 202 0.59 -26.28 2.50
C LYS A 202 -0.21 -27.49 2.09
N PHE A 203 -1.14 -27.34 1.17
CA PHE A 203 -1.87 -28.48 0.60
C PHE A 203 -1.07 -29.04 -0.58
N ILE A 204 -0.73 -30.33 -0.52
CA ILE A 204 -0.04 -31.06 -1.60
C ILE A 204 -1.11 -31.79 -2.40
N GLN A 205 -1.31 -31.38 -3.65
CA GLN A 205 -2.33 -31.95 -4.51
C GLN A 205 -1.98 -33.39 -4.91
N ALA A 206 -3.02 -34.21 -5.13
CA ALA A 206 -2.81 -35.51 -5.73
C ALA A 206 -2.40 -35.36 -7.20
N PRO A 207 -1.49 -36.22 -7.71
CA PRO A 207 -1.14 -36.22 -9.12
C PRO A 207 -2.40 -36.36 -9.97
N SER A 208 -2.66 -35.38 -10.85
CA SER A 208 -3.86 -35.41 -11.68
C SER A 208 -3.78 -36.57 -12.68
N PRO A 209 -4.78 -37.47 -12.76
CA PRO A 209 -4.78 -38.55 -13.74
C PRO A 209 -5.10 -37.99 -15.13
N VAL A 210 -4.09 -37.52 -15.86
CA VAL A 210 -4.31 -37.01 -17.21
C VAL A 210 -4.69 -38.16 -18.14
N ALA A 211 -5.84 -38.01 -18.81
CA ALA A 211 -6.27 -38.90 -19.89
C ALA A 211 -5.21 -38.94 -20.99
N ALA A 212 -4.85 -40.15 -21.43
CA ALA A 212 -3.88 -40.39 -22.49
C ALA A 212 -4.36 -39.87 -23.87
N SER A 213 -4.33 -38.55 -24.12
CA SER A 213 -4.47 -37.99 -25.47
C SER A 213 -4.16 -36.49 -25.60
N VAL A 214 -2.98 -36.01 -25.17
CA VAL A 214 -2.25 -34.92 -25.86
C VAL A 214 -0.78 -35.18 -25.61
N ARG A 215 0.01 -35.44 -26.67
CA ARG A 215 1.48 -35.47 -26.55
C ARG A 215 1.94 -34.05 -26.23
N GLY A 216 2.27 -33.81 -24.96
CA GLY A 216 2.80 -32.53 -24.52
C GLY A 216 2.67 -32.30 -23.02
N ILE A 217 2.93 -33.30 -22.18
CA ILE A 217 3.25 -33.10 -20.77
C ILE A 217 4.26 -34.19 -20.42
N ASN A 218 5.50 -33.78 -20.19
CA ASN A 218 6.58 -34.53 -19.53
C ASN A 218 7.73 -33.51 -19.37
N PHE A 219 7.96 -33.03 -18.15
CA PHE A 219 9.35 -32.91 -17.70
C PHE A 219 9.94 -34.32 -17.88
N ALA A 220 11.08 -34.42 -18.54
CA ALA A 220 11.56 -35.64 -19.19
C ALA A 220 11.28 -36.94 -18.41
N GLU A 221 10.38 -37.80 -18.93
CA GLU A 221 10.41 -39.23 -18.59
C GLU A 221 11.67 -39.81 -19.25
N GLY A 222 12.75 -39.97 -18.48
CA GLY A 222 13.96 -40.63 -18.98
C GLY A 222 15.20 -40.62 -18.08
N ASP A 223 15.24 -39.80 -17.02
CA ASP A 223 16.44 -39.66 -16.17
C ASP A 223 16.17 -39.65 -14.67
N GLY A 224 14.99 -40.04 -14.18
CA GLY A 224 14.81 -40.34 -12.74
C GLY A 224 15.08 -39.19 -11.76
N THR A 225 14.95 -37.92 -12.18
CA THR A 225 15.23 -36.74 -11.32
C THR A 225 14.13 -35.67 -11.33
N GLY A 226 12.93 -35.93 -11.87
CA GLY A 226 11.84 -34.94 -11.94
C GLY A 226 11.28 -34.59 -10.56
N VAL A 227 11.90 -33.64 -9.86
CA VAL A 227 11.48 -33.15 -8.54
C VAL A 227 10.26 -32.23 -8.69
N GLU A 228 9.14 -32.55 -8.04
CA GLU A 228 8.01 -31.63 -7.90
C GLU A 228 8.34 -30.56 -6.85
N GLN A 229 8.05 -29.28 -7.13
CA GLN A 229 8.39 -28.17 -6.24
C GLN A 229 7.16 -27.45 -5.71
N TYR A 230 7.07 -27.30 -4.39
CA TYR A 230 6.07 -26.51 -3.68
C TYR A 230 6.72 -25.42 -2.84
N PHE A 231 6.08 -24.26 -2.78
CA PHE A 231 6.51 -23.14 -1.93
C PHE A 231 5.58 -22.97 -0.72
N ALA A 232 6.19 -22.79 0.44
CA ALA A 232 5.50 -22.62 1.72
C ALA A 232 6.26 -21.61 2.60
N ASN A 233 6.08 -20.32 2.37
CA ASN A 233 6.65 -19.33 3.29
C ASN A 233 6.01 -19.41 4.67
N VAL A 234 6.79 -19.10 5.69
CA VAL A 234 6.35 -19.16 7.10
C VAL A 234 6.39 -17.74 7.65
N THR A 235 5.23 -17.07 7.67
CA THR A 235 5.08 -15.66 8.02
C THR A 235 4.04 -15.46 9.13
N LEU A 236 3.86 -14.20 9.57
CA LEU A 236 2.75 -13.82 10.44
C LEU A 236 1.39 -14.25 9.86
N TYR A 237 1.18 -14.01 8.57
CA TYR A 237 -0.10 -14.23 7.89
C TYR A 237 -0.39 -15.71 7.73
N THR A 238 0.61 -16.49 7.32
CA THR A 238 0.45 -17.95 7.22
C THR A 238 0.20 -18.57 8.58
N SER A 239 0.74 -18.02 9.66
CA SER A 239 0.50 -18.52 11.02
C SER A 239 -0.94 -18.29 11.47
N ILE A 240 -1.50 -17.13 11.14
CA ILE A 240 -2.92 -16.80 11.39
C ILE A 240 -3.82 -17.74 10.58
N ALA A 241 -3.56 -17.87 9.27
CA ALA A 241 -4.31 -18.75 8.38
C ALA A 241 -4.20 -20.23 8.82
N ALA A 242 -3.00 -20.67 9.20
CA ALA A 242 -2.73 -22.03 9.67
C ALA A 242 -3.54 -22.36 10.93
N LYS A 243 -3.65 -21.44 11.87
CA LYS A 243 -4.48 -21.62 13.06
C LYS A 243 -5.95 -21.84 12.71
N MET A 244 -6.48 -21.07 11.77
CA MET A 244 -7.87 -21.22 11.30
C MET A 244 -8.10 -22.60 10.69
N LEU A 245 -7.17 -23.05 9.83
CA LEU A 245 -7.23 -24.36 9.18
C LEU A 245 -7.11 -25.52 10.17
N LEU A 246 -6.18 -25.43 11.13
CA LEU A 246 -5.97 -26.44 12.18
C LEU A 246 -7.17 -26.57 13.11
N ASP A 247 -7.76 -25.44 13.52
CA ASP A 247 -8.95 -25.46 14.37
C ASP A 247 -10.15 -26.04 13.59
N GLY A 248 -10.34 -25.62 12.34
CA GLY A 248 -11.41 -26.16 11.49
C GLY A 248 -11.26 -27.67 11.25
N ALA A 249 -10.03 -28.16 11.09
CA ALA A 249 -9.74 -29.59 10.94
C ALA A 249 -10.08 -30.40 12.20
N LYS A 250 -9.79 -29.87 13.39
CA LYS A 250 -10.21 -30.50 14.67
C LYS A 250 -11.72 -30.57 14.82
N ASP A 251 -12.44 -29.62 14.22
CA ASP A 251 -13.90 -29.58 14.19
C ASP A 251 -14.50 -30.42 13.03
N GLY A 252 -13.66 -31.14 12.27
CA GLY A 252 -14.06 -32.06 11.19
C GLY A 252 -14.12 -31.45 9.79
N SER A 253 -13.61 -30.23 9.58
CA SER A 253 -13.54 -29.60 8.26
C SER A 253 -12.34 -30.11 7.46
N ALA A 254 -12.53 -30.37 6.17
CA ALA A 254 -11.42 -30.76 5.31
C ALA A 254 -10.48 -29.57 5.02
N VAL A 255 -9.18 -29.80 5.11
CA VAL A 255 -8.17 -28.85 4.59
C VAL A 255 -7.99 -29.14 3.10
N SER A 256 -8.32 -28.14 2.29
CA SER A 256 -8.32 -28.14 0.82
C SER A 256 -7.79 -26.80 0.32
N ASP A 257 -7.53 -26.68 -0.98
CA ASP A 257 -7.10 -25.41 -1.59
C ASP A 257 -8.15 -24.31 -1.39
N GLU A 258 -9.46 -24.65 -1.47
CA GLU A 258 -10.54 -23.71 -1.20
C GLU A 258 -10.54 -23.24 0.26
N ALA A 259 -10.21 -24.12 1.21
CA ALA A 259 -10.09 -23.76 2.61
C ALA A 259 -8.88 -22.84 2.85
N VAL A 260 -7.75 -23.11 2.17
CA VAL A 260 -6.55 -22.26 2.21
C VAL A 260 -6.83 -20.87 1.65
N ALA A 261 -7.53 -20.77 0.52
CA ALA A 261 -7.94 -19.51 -0.08
C ALA A 261 -8.88 -18.72 0.85
N ALA A 262 -9.89 -19.36 1.43
CA ALA A 262 -10.81 -18.71 2.36
C ALA A 262 -10.07 -18.19 3.62
N ALA A 263 -9.12 -18.96 4.16
CA ALA A 263 -8.32 -18.55 5.30
C ALA A 263 -7.35 -17.40 4.94
N SER A 264 -6.75 -17.43 3.75
CA SER A 264 -5.84 -16.40 3.24
C SER A 264 -6.58 -15.07 3.03
N LEU A 265 -7.69 -15.09 2.29
CA LEU A 265 -8.56 -13.92 2.08
C LEU A 265 -8.98 -13.28 3.39
N LYS A 266 -9.50 -14.09 4.33
CA LYS A 266 -9.94 -13.59 5.64
C LYS A 266 -8.78 -12.97 6.43
N THR A 267 -7.62 -13.61 6.41
CA THR A 267 -6.42 -13.09 7.10
C THR A 267 -6.00 -11.74 6.55
N LEU A 268 -5.91 -11.61 5.23
CA LEU A 268 -5.42 -10.39 4.59
C LEU A 268 -6.39 -9.22 4.78
N ILE A 269 -7.69 -9.43 4.60
CA ILE A 269 -8.70 -8.37 4.81
C ILE A 269 -8.72 -7.92 6.28
N GLN A 270 -8.68 -8.85 7.23
CA GLN A 270 -8.80 -8.53 8.66
C GLN A 270 -7.55 -7.84 9.22
N ILE A 271 -6.36 -8.16 8.70
CA ILE A 271 -5.10 -7.59 9.19
C ILE A 271 -4.69 -6.34 8.43
N LEU A 272 -4.81 -6.33 7.10
CA LEU A 272 -4.35 -5.20 6.28
C LEU A 272 -5.47 -4.22 5.93
N GLY A 273 -6.72 -4.68 5.87
CA GLY A 273 -7.84 -3.95 5.29
C GLY A 273 -8.01 -4.22 3.78
N PRO A 274 -9.18 -3.85 3.22
CA PRO A 274 -9.56 -4.24 1.85
C PRO A 274 -8.67 -3.62 0.77
N GLU A 275 -8.31 -2.34 0.90
CA GLU A 275 -7.48 -1.63 -0.10
C GLU A 275 -6.06 -2.22 -0.18
N ALA A 276 -5.43 -2.48 0.95
CA ALA A 276 -4.13 -3.14 1.00
C ALA A 276 -4.21 -4.62 0.58
N ALA A 277 -5.31 -5.33 0.90
CA ALA A 277 -5.54 -6.70 0.43
C ALA A 277 -5.72 -6.78 -1.10
N ILE A 278 -6.34 -5.77 -1.73
CA ILE A 278 -6.40 -5.66 -3.21
C ILE A 278 -4.97 -5.56 -3.77
N LYS A 279 -4.09 -4.75 -3.18
CA LYS A 279 -2.69 -4.67 -3.62
C LYS A 279 -1.92 -5.98 -3.44
N ALA A 280 -2.29 -6.79 -2.45
CA ALA A 280 -1.80 -8.15 -2.26
C ALA A 280 -2.65 -9.22 -2.99
N ALA A 281 -3.37 -8.86 -4.07
CA ALA A 281 -4.33 -9.72 -4.74
C ALA A 281 -3.81 -11.13 -5.05
N ALA A 282 -2.58 -11.27 -5.57
CA ALA A 282 -2.00 -12.57 -5.90
C ALA A 282 -1.99 -13.54 -4.71
N LEU A 283 -1.95 -13.05 -3.47
CA LEU A 283 -1.81 -13.86 -2.25
C LEU A 283 -3.16 -14.21 -1.60
N LEU A 284 -4.28 -13.77 -2.16
CA LEU A 284 -5.61 -14.07 -1.62
C LEU A 284 -5.97 -15.55 -1.75
N GLY A 285 -5.46 -16.26 -2.76
CA GLY A 285 -5.66 -17.70 -2.95
C GLY A 285 -4.75 -18.57 -2.09
N ASP A 286 -3.51 -18.15 -1.83
CA ASP A 286 -2.58 -18.85 -0.94
C ASP A 286 -1.52 -17.87 -0.42
N VAL A 287 -1.68 -17.42 0.83
CA VAL A 287 -0.76 -16.45 1.45
C VAL A 287 0.63 -17.02 1.72
N SER A 288 0.83 -18.34 1.61
CA SER A 288 2.14 -18.97 1.75
C SER A 288 3.09 -18.70 0.57
N LEU A 289 2.58 -18.18 -0.54
CA LEU A 289 3.39 -17.94 -1.73
C LEU A 289 4.15 -16.60 -1.70
N GLY A 290 3.93 -15.74 -0.68
CA GLY A 290 4.56 -14.42 -0.63
C GLY A 290 4.66 -13.81 0.77
N GLY A 291 5.03 -12.51 0.81
CA GLY A 291 5.18 -11.74 2.04
C GLY A 291 6.40 -12.09 2.90
N ALA A 292 7.37 -12.82 2.36
CA ALA A 292 8.54 -13.33 3.10
C ALA A 292 9.84 -12.60 2.74
N VAL A 293 9.84 -11.27 2.87
CA VAL A 293 11.01 -10.42 2.55
C VAL A 293 11.74 -10.02 3.83
N ASP A 294 13.06 -10.23 3.88
CA ASP A 294 13.92 -9.70 4.95
C ASP A 294 14.30 -8.28 4.57
N PHE A 295 13.73 -7.29 5.27
CA PHE A 295 13.88 -5.91 4.81
C PHE A 295 15.28 -5.38 5.05
N SER A 296 16.01 -5.93 6.02
CA SER A 296 17.39 -5.54 6.31
C SER A 296 18.42 -6.29 5.46
N ASP A 297 18.00 -7.31 4.69
CA ASP A 297 18.83 -8.04 3.72
C ASP A 297 17.99 -8.63 2.57
N ILE A 298 17.64 -7.76 1.61
CA ILE A 298 16.82 -8.12 0.44
C ILE A 298 17.59 -9.12 -0.44
N GLY A 299 16.98 -10.30 -0.64
CA GLY A 299 17.55 -11.40 -1.39
C GLY A 299 17.30 -11.34 -2.89
N ASP A 300 17.99 -12.19 -3.65
CA ASP A 300 17.71 -12.41 -5.06
C ASP A 300 16.35 -13.10 -5.23
N GLY A 301 15.47 -12.50 -6.04
CA GLY A 301 14.09 -12.97 -6.24
C GLY A 301 13.04 -12.39 -5.28
N ASP A 302 13.41 -11.51 -4.34
CA ASP A 302 12.44 -10.75 -3.54
C ASP A 302 11.77 -9.64 -4.40
N SER A 303 10.51 -9.31 -4.11
CA SER A 303 9.80 -8.17 -4.72
C SER A 303 9.51 -7.07 -3.70
N LEU A 304 9.49 -5.81 -4.15
CA LEU A 304 9.11 -4.64 -3.35
C LEU A 304 7.89 -3.92 -3.95
N ASP A 305 6.93 -4.69 -4.46
CA ASP A 305 5.64 -4.17 -4.92
C ASP A 305 4.76 -3.70 -3.74
N ALA A 306 3.67 -2.99 -4.04
CA ALA A 306 2.80 -2.38 -3.02
C ALA A 306 2.17 -3.43 -2.08
N GLY A 307 1.78 -4.60 -2.59
CA GLY A 307 1.19 -5.67 -1.78
C GLY A 307 2.22 -6.30 -0.85
N THR A 308 3.40 -6.63 -1.38
CA THR A 308 4.51 -7.19 -0.60
C THR A 308 4.98 -6.21 0.46
N LEU A 309 5.13 -4.92 0.13
CA LEU A 309 5.50 -3.90 1.11
C LEU A 309 4.41 -3.67 2.17
N ALA A 310 3.12 -3.79 1.82
CA ALA A 310 2.03 -3.73 2.80
C ALA A 310 2.12 -4.85 3.83
N LEU A 311 2.41 -6.07 3.37
CA LEU A 311 2.65 -7.23 4.21
C LEU A 311 3.87 -7.05 5.11
N VAL A 312 5.00 -6.62 4.52
CA VAL A 312 6.26 -6.42 5.22
C VAL A 312 6.12 -5.32 6.28
N GLN A 313 5.63 -4.14 5.93
CA GLN A 313 5.51 -3.03 6.88
C GLN A 313 4.54 -3.33 8.03
N THR A 314 3.46 -4.07 7.78
CA THR A 314 2.55 -4.49 8.84
C THR A 314 3.20 -5.54 9.75
N ALA A 315 3.95 -6.50 9.19
CA ALA A 315 4.70 -7.48 9.98
C ALA A 315 5.82 -6.83 10.81
N VAL A 316 6.55 -5.87 10.23
CA VAL A 316 7.59 -5.06 10.87
C VAL A 316 7.01 -4.22 12.02
N SER A 317 5.86 -3.60 11.79
CA SER A 317 5.17 -2.79 12.80
C SER A 317 4.78 -3.62 14.02
N LEU A 318 4.40 -4.89 13.82
CA LEU A 318 4.09 -5.81 14.92
C LEU A 318 5.33 -6.12 15.79
N GLN A 319 6.54 -6.14 15.24
CA GLN A 319 7.77 -6.25 16.04
C GLN A 319 7.97 -5.04 16.94
N SER A 320 7.68 -3.83 16.43
CA SER A 320 7.74 -2.61 17.24
C SER A 320 6.72 -2.63 18.38
N VAL A 321 5.49 -3.08 18.11
CA VAL A 321 4.44 -3.24 19.13
C VAL A 321 4.84 -4.25 20.21
N ALA A 322 5.47 -5.37 19.82
CA ALA A 322 6.00 -6.36 20.76
C ALA A 322 7.15 -5.78 21.60
N GLY A 323 8.08 -5.07 20.95
CA GLY A 323 9.26 -4.46 21.59
C GLY A 323 8.91 -3.41 22.65
N ALA A 324 7.77 -2.73 22.50
CA ALA A 324 7.25 -1.81 23.53
C ALA A 324 6.82 -2.54 24.82
N GLY A 325 6.57 -3.85 24.77
CA GLY A 325 6.30 -4.71 25.93
C GLY A 325 4.91 -4.54 26.58
N ALA A 326 4.15 -3.49 26.25
CA ALA A 326 2.87 -3.17 26.87
C ALA A 326 1.71 -4.10 26.44
N ASN A 327 1.90 -4.91 25.39
CA ASN A 327 0.87 -5.77 24.79
C ASN A 327 1.32 -7.25 24.69
N GLY A 328 2.38 -7.63 25.40
CA GLY A 328 2.91 -9.00 25.41
C GLY A 328 4.01 -9.25 24.37
N SER A 329 4.48 -10.50 24.36
CA SER A 329 5.48 -11.02 23.43
C SER A 329 4.94 -11.17 22.01
N LEU A 330 5.86 -11.34 21.06
CA LEU A 330 5.52 -11.52 19.66
C LEU A 330 4.61 -12.74 19.41
N LYS A 331 4.81 -13.82 20.17
CA LYS A 331 3.97 -15.03 20.18
C LYS A 331 2.55 -14.76 20.69
N GLU A 332 2.41 -14.01 21.77
CA GLU A 332 1.11 -13.67 22.36
C GLU A 332 0.28 -12.75 21.46
N LEU A 333 0.93 -11.80 20.78
CA LEU A 333 0.30 -10.92 19.81
C LEU A 333 -0.24 -11.71 18.60
N ILE A 334 0.55 -12.63 18.02
CA ILE A 334 0.08 -13.51 16.93
C ILE A 334 -1.13 -14.32 17.37
N ALA A 335 -1.07 -14.93 18.55
CA ALA A 335 -2.16 -15.76 19.06
C ALA A 335 -3.46 -14.95 19.23
N SER A 336 -3.36 -13.73 19.74
CA SER A 336 -4.50 -12.82 19.94
C SER A 336 -5.10 -12.37 18.61
N LEU A 337 -4.27 -11.94 17.66
CA LEU A 337 -4.71 -11.59 16.30
C LEU A 337 -5.36 -12.78 15.60
N SER A 338 -4.80 -13.98 15.73
CA SER A 338 -5.35 -15.18 15.08
C SER A 338 -6.76 -15.52 15.60
N ALA A 339 -7.00 -15.35 16.91
CA ALA A 339 -8.34 -15.54 17.47
C ALA A 339 -9.33 -14.49 16.94
N ALA A 340 -8.92 -13.23 16.90
CA ALA A 340 -9.75 -12.12 16.40
C ALA A 340 -10.08 -12.25 14.90
N VAL A 341 -9.11 -12.65 14.07
CA VAL A 341 -9.31 -12.91 12.63
C VAL A 341 -10.28 -14.06 12.42
N LYS A 342 -10.18 -15.13 13.22
CA LYS A 342 -11.13 -16.26 13.16
C LYS A 342 -12.57 -15.80 13.41
N GLU A 343 -12.77 -14.90 14.38
CA GLU A 343 -14.06 -14.29 14.69
C GLU A 343 -14.50 -13.24 13.65
N GLY A 344 -13.58 -12.77 12.81
CA GLY A 344 -13.83 -11.70 11.85
C GLY A 344 -13.94 -10.32 12.49
N LYS A 345 -13.36 -10.16 13.69
CA LYS A 345 -13.50 -8.96 14.52
C LYS A 345 -12.16 -8.46 15.05
N VAL A 346 -11.26 -8.02 14.17
CA VAL A 346 -10.00 -7.39 14.57
C VAL A 346 -10.24 -5.93 14.99
N SER A 347 -10.67 -5.08 14.06
CA SER A 347 -10.84 -3.64 14.31
C SER A 347 -12.10 -3.30 15.14
N ASN A 348 -13.13 -4.16 15.09
CA ASN A 348 -14.39 -4.03 15.83
C ASN A 348 -14.56 -5.13 16.89
N SER A 349 -13.45 -5.65 17.44
CA SER A 349 -13.48 -6.69 18.47
C SER A 349 -14.28 -6.26 19.69
N ASP A 350 -15.08 -7.17 20.27
CA ASP A 350 -15.69 -6.96 21.59
C ASP A 350 -14.70 -7.22 22.73
N ASN A 351 -13.46 -7.60 22.42
CA ASN A 351 -12.40 -7.90 23.37
C ASN A 351 -11.44 -6.71 23.50
N ASP A 352 -11.44 -6.08 24.69
CA ASP A 352 -10.60 -4.93 25.02
C ASP A 352 -9.10 -5.13 24.72
N ILE A 353 -8.59 -6.36 24.89
CA ILE A 353 -7.18 -6.68 24.58
C ILE A 353 -6.93 -6.60 23.08
N VAL A 354 -7.84 -7.16 22.28
CA VAL A 354 -7.74 -7.15 20.82
C VAL A 354 -7.90 -5.73 20.28
N GLN A 355 -8.85 -4.95 20.81
CA GLN A 355 -9.01 -3.54 20.44
C GLN A 355 -7.72 -2.74 20.69
N LYS A 356 -7.09 -2.94 21.86
CA LYS A 356 -5.84 -2.28 22.20
C LYS A 356 -4.70 -2.71 21.26
N ILE A 357 -4.58 -4.01 20.96
CA ILE A 357 -3.59 -4.52 20.01
C ILE A 357 -3.81 -3.92 18.62
N ALA A 358 -5.04 -3.87 18.13
CA ALA A 358 -5.38 -3.31 16.82
C ALA A 358 -5.07 -1.80 16.74
N ALA A 359 -5.41 -1.03 17.78
CA ALA A 359 -5.12 0.39 17.84
C ALA A 359 -3.62 0.69 17.88
N GLU A 360 -2.84 -0.08 18.64
CA GLU A 360 -1.37 0.08 18.71
C GLU A 360 -0.70 -0.40 17.41
N LEU A 361 -1.21 -1.45 16.77
CA LEU A 361 -0.75 -1.89 15.46
C LEU A 361 -1.03 -0.83 14.39
N GLN A 362 -2.22 -0.21 14.37
CA GLN A 362 -2.57 0.87 13.45
C GLN A 362 -1.58 2.04 13.57
N LYS A 363 -1.27 2.48 14.80
CA LYS A 363 -0.28 3.54 15.04
C LYS A 363 1.12 3.14 14.57
N ALA A 364 1.54 1.91 14.85
CA ALA A 364 2.85 1.42 14.44
C ALA A 364 2.99 1.32 12.91
N VAL A 365 1.93 0.91 12.23
CA VAL A 365 1.84 0.86 10.76
C VAL A 365 1.88 2.27 10.16
N GLU A 366 1.13 3.22 10.72
CA GLU A 366 1.18 4.62 10.31
C GLU A 366 2.58 5.20 10.49
N ASN A 367 3.24 4.95 11.63
CA ASN A 367 4.60 5.41 11.87
C ASN A 367 5.60 4.81 10.86
N THR A 368 5.55 3.50 10.66
CA THR A 368 6.48 2.79 9.75
C THR A 368 6.32 3.27 8.31
N SER A 369 5.07 3.40 7.84
CA SER A 369 4.77 3.87 6.49
C SER A 369 5.12 5.35 6.27
N LEU A 370 4.90 6.21 7.27
CA LEU A 370 5.31 7.61 7.23
C LEU A 370 6.83 7.75 7.13
N ILE A 371 7.58 7.04 7.97
CA ILE A 371 9.06 7.04 7.95
C ILE A 371 9.54 6.57 6.59
N PHE A 372 9.04 5.43 6.12
CA PHE A 372 9.48 4.84 4.86
C PHE A 372 9.20 5.77 3.69
N ALA A 373 7.96 6.25 3.55
CA ALA A 373 7.58 7.14 2.45
C ALA A 373 8.39 8.43 2.48
N ALA A 374 8.52 9.08 3.63
CA ALA A 374 9.23 10.37 3.71
C ALA A 374 10.72 10.23 3.41
N VAL A 375 11.39 9.20 3.90
CA VAL A 375 12.82 8.99 3.64
C VAL A 375 13.06 8.54 2.20
N VAL A 376 12.23 7.65 1.66
CA VAL A 376 12.37 7.15 0.28
C VAL A 376 12.13 8.26 -0.75
N THR A 377 11.12 9.10 -0.54
CA THR A 377 10.79 10.20 -1.47
C THR A 377 11.65 11.43 -1.23
N GLY A 378 12.13 11.64 0.00
CA GLY A 378 12.77 12.88 0.46
C GLY A 378 11.77 14.00 0.78
N GLU A 379 10.46 13.75 0.70
CA GLU A 379 9.40 14.73 0.91
C GLU A 379 8.89 14.66 2.36
N GLY A 380 8.84 15.82 3.05
CA GLY A 380 8.17 15.93 4.35
C GLY A 380 8.83 15.15 5.50
N VAL A 381 10.15 14.96 5.46
CA VAL A 381 10.90 14.17 6.45
C VAL A 381 10.75 14.74 7.86
N ASP A 382 10.86 16.06 8.01
CA ASP A 382 10.75 16.70 9.32
C ASP A 382 9.36 16.53 9.93
N GLU A 383 8.32 16.72 9.11
CA GLU A 383 6.92 16.57 9.48
C GLU A 383 6.58 15.12 9.83
N ALA A 384 7.07 14.15 9.05
CA ALA A 384 6.87 12.73 9.31
C ALA A 384 7.49 12.33 10.66
N PHE A 385 8.74 12.73 10.93
CA PHE A 385 9.38 12.42 12.21
C PHE A 385 8.78 13.18 13.40
N ALA A 386 8.24 14.39 13.19
CA ALA A 386 7.48 15.09 14.22
C ALA A 386 6.19 14.33 14.58
N LYS A 387 5.47 13.81 13.56
CA LYS A 387 4.25 13.03 13.77
C LYS A 387 4.54 11.68 14.44
N VAL A 388 5.60 10.99 14.02
CA VAL A 388 6.05 9.75 14.66
C VAL A 388 6.44 9.98 16.12
N ALA A 389 7.18 11.05 16.40
CA ALA A 389 7.56 11.42 17.77
C ALA A 389 6.33 11.70 18.65
N GLU A 390 5.34 12.42 18.13
CA GLU A 390 4.05 12.65 18.79
C GLU A 390 3.36 11.31 19.09
N ASN A 391 3.24 10.42 18.11
CA ASN A 391 2.59 9.12 18.25
C ASN A 391 3.29 8.21 19.28
N LEU A 392 4.62 8.30 19.38
CA LEU A 392 5.42 7.56 20.36
C LEU A 392 5.51 8.26 21.74
N GLY A 393 4.94 9.46 21.89
CA GLY A 393 5.01 10.25 23.12
C GLY A 393 6.42 10.77 23.45
N ILE A 394 7.28 10.93 22.44
CA ILE A 394 8.64 11.43 22.59
C ILE A 394 8.63 12.95 22.48
N THR A 395 8.93 13.64 23.58
CA THR A 395 9.01 15.12 23.62
C THR A 395 10.43 15.66 23.69
N ASP A 396 11.42 14.79 23.93
CA ASP A 396 12.83 15.16 24.04
C ASP A 396 13.47 15.33 22.65
N VAL A 397 14.03 16.51 22.39
CA VAL A 397 14.57 16.87 21.08
C VAL A 397 15.76 15.98 20.69
N ASP A 398 16.61 15.60 21.65
CA ASP A 398 17.76 14.73 21.39
C ASP A 398 17.31 13.29 21.08
N ALA A 399 16.27 12.79 21.75
CA ALA A 399 15.67 11.49 21.45
C ALA A 399 14.99 11.47 20.06
N ILE A 400 14.29 12.54 19.67
CA ILE A 400 13.70 12.68 18.33
C ILE A 400 14.79 12.70 17.26
N ALA A 401 15.88 13.44 17.48
CA ALA A 401 17.00 13.50 16.56
C ALA A 401 17.67 12.12 16.39
N LYS A 402 17.84 11.35 17.48
CA LYS A 402 18.38 9.99 17.43
C LYS A 402 17.46 9.02 16.71
N LEU A 403 16.16 9.08 16.97
CA LEU A 403 15.17 8.27 16.25
C LEU A 403 15.23 8.55 14.75
N ARG A 404 15.27 9.84 14.38
CA ARG A 404 15.41 10.27 12.99
C ARG A 404 16.67 9.71 12.34
N ASP A 405 17.83 9.89 12.97
CA ASP A 405 19.10 9.42 12.42
C ASP A 405 19.11 7.90 12.23
N LYS A 406 18.68 7.13 13.24
CA LYS A 406 18.62 5.66 13.17
C LYS A 406 17.65 5.17 12.10
N ALA A 407 16.42 5.67 12.09
CA ALA A 407 15.39 5.26 11.14
C ALA A 407 15.74 5.68 9.70
N THR A 408 16.32 6.87 9.51
CA THR A 408 16.77 7.32 8.18
C THR A 408 17.86 6.40 7.64
N LYS A 409 18.86 6.03 8.45
CA LYS A 409 19.90 5.08 8.05
C LYS A 409 19.34 3.70 7.72
N ALA A 410 18.36 3.23 8.50
CA ALA A 410 17.70 1.96 8.24
C ALA A 410 17.00 1.97 6.86
N VAL A 411 16.19 2.98 6.56
CA VAL A 411 15.52 3.10 5.26
C VAL A 411 16.53 3.29 4.12
N GLN A 412 17.58 4.10 4.30
CA GLN A 412 18.62 4.27 3.29
C GLN A 412 19.31 2.95 2.96
N LYS A 413 19.58 2.10 3.95
CA LYS A 413 20.13 0.76 3.73
C LYS A 413 19.19 -0.13 2.92
N VAL A 414 17.87 -0.04 3.16
CA VAL A 414 16.87 -0.72 2.31
C VAL A 414 16.93 -0.20 0.87
N GLN A 415 17.03 1.11 0.67
CA GLN A 415 17.12 1.70 -0.68
C GLN A 415 18.39 1.27 -1.41
N GLU A 416 19.54 1.24 -0.71
CA GLU A 416 20.80 0.76 -1.26
C GLU A 416 20.68 -0.70 -1.69
N LYS A 417 20.11 -1.57 -0.84
CA LYS A 417 19.89 -2.98 -1.15
C LYS A 417 18.90 -3.17 -2.31
N ALA A 418 17.82 -2.41 -2.34
CA ALA A 418 16.87 -2.43 -3.45
C ALA A 418 17.55 -2.03 -4.77
N LYS A 419 18.41 -1.01 -4.76
CA LYS A 419 19.19 -0.57 -5.92
C LYS A 419 20.20 -1.62 -6.37
N GLU A 420 20.92 -2.26 -5.45
CA GLU A 420 21.83 -3.38 -5.74
C GLU A 420 21.09 -4.55 -6.45
N LYS A 421 19.81 -4.75 -6.13
CA LYS A 421 18.96 -5.80 -6.70
C LYS A 421 18.09 -5.35 -7.89
N GLY A 422 18.19 -4.09 -8.32
CA GLY A 422 17.39 -3.54 -9.44
C GLY A 422 15.91 -3.33 -9.13
N LEU A 423 15.53 -3.27 -7.85
CA LEU A 423 14.16 -3.11 -7.37
C LEU A 423 13.80 -1.64 -7.01
N ASP A 424 14.69 -0.68 -7.31
CA ASP A 424 14.55 0.72 -6.91
C ASP A 424 13.70 1.57 -7.87
N LYS A 425 13.50 1.10 -9.10
CA LYS A 425 12.89 1.85 -10.22
C LYS A 425 11.54 2.50 -9.87
N ASP A 426 10.69 1.78 -9.14
CA ASP A 426 9.34 2.23 -8.78
C ASP A 426 9.16 2.47 -7.27
N LEU A 427 10.23 2.28 -6.48
CA LEU A 427 10.14 2.23 -5.02
C LEU A 427 9.56 3.51 -4.40
N LYS A 428 9.82 4.67 -5.00
CA LYS A 428 9.27 5.97 -4.56
C LYS A 428 7.76 6.05 -4.72
N GLU A 429 7.25 5.65 -5.88
CA GLU A 429 5.83 5.68 -6.17
C GLU A 429 5.10 4.62 -5.35
N THR A 430 5.68 3.42 -5.24
CA THR A 430 5.18 2.36 -4.37
C THR A 430 5.13 2.82 -2.91
N ALA A 431 6.13 3.55 -2.41
CA ALA A 431 6.12 4.08 -1.05
C ALA A 431 5.02 5.13 -0.82
N LYS A 432 4.72 5.96 -1.82
CA LYS A 432 3.59 6.91 -1.77
C LYS A 432 2.25 6.19 -1.71
N GLN A 433 2.05 5.21 -2.58
CA GLN A 433 0.83 4.39 -2.61
C GLN A 433 0.66 3.61 -1.31
N LEU A 434 1.75 3.04 -0.79
CA LEU A 434 1.78 2.27 0.44
C LEU A 434 1.30 3.08 1.65
N LYS A 435 1.77 4.32 1.79
CA LYS A 435 1.32 5.25 2.82
C LYS A 435 -0.19 5.47 2.76
N GLU A 436 -0.77 5.54 1.58
CA GLU A 436 -2.22 5.73 1.41
C GLU A 436 -3.03 4.48 1.74
N VAL A 437 -2.62 3.30 1.24
CA VAL A 437 -3.37 2.04 1.46
C VAL A 437 -3.26 1.54 2.90
N LEU A 438 -2.19 1.89 3.63
CA LEU A 438 -2.00 1.52 5.05
C LEU A 438 -2.54 2.57 6.04
N LYS A 439 -3.22 3.62 5.59
CA LYS A 439 -3.87 4.61 6.49
C LYS A 439 -4.86 3.96 7.45
N LYS A 440 -5.48 2.86 7.05
CA LYS A 440 -6.45 2.12 7.85
C LYS A 440 -6.23 0.62 7.68
N ILE A 441 -5.88 -0.06 8.76
CA ILE A 441 -5.78 -1.52 8.82
C ILE A 441 -7.10 -2.15 9.27
N GLY A 442 -7.34 -3.37 8.81
CA GLY A 442 -8.60 -4.09 9.04
C GLY A 442 -9.80 -3.43 8.37
N CYS A 443 -11.00 -3.78 8.84
CA CYS A 443 -12.27 -3.47 8.17
C CYS A 443 -13.34 -3.08 9.18
N ASP A 444 -14.29 -2.26 8.74
CA ASP A 444 -15.51 -1.94 9.50
C ASP A 444 -16.57 -3.02 9.26
N ASP A 445 -17.47 -3.23 10.23
CA ASP A 445 -18.69 -4.08 10.21
C ASP A 445 -18.69 -5.33 9.32
N ASN A 446 -18.56 -6.52 9.95
CA ASN A 446 -18.56 -7.87 9.34
C ASN A 446 -17.50 -8.14 8.27
N CYS A 447 -16.75 -7.14 7.81
CA CYS A 447 -15.71 -7.27 6.80
C CYS A 447 -16.22 -7.89 5.51
N ASP A 448 -17.45 -7.54 5.14
CA ASP A 448 -17.94 -7.77 3.79
C ASP A 448 -17.11 -6.89 2.86
N ALA A 449 -16.25 -7.52 2.07
CA ALA A 449 -15.53 -6.83 1.02
C ALA A 449 -16.60 -6.21 0.12
N GLY A 450 -16.64 -4.86 0.03
CA GLY A 450 -17.74 -4.15 -0.63
C GLY A 450 -18.03 -4.69 -2.04
N ASP A 451 -19.20 -4.37 -2.59
CA ASP A 451 -19.73 -5.00 -3.81
C ASP A 451 -18.76 -5.01 -5.03
N ASP A 452 -17.76 -4.12 -5.05
CA ASP A 452 -16.76 -4.01 -6.13
C ASP A 452 -15.40 -4.69 -5.84
N PHE A 453 -15.21 -5.31 -4.67
CA PHE A 453 -13.91 -5.88 -4.26
C PHE A 453 -13.41 -6.93 -5.25
N ILE A 454 -14.25 -7.89 -5.64
CA ILE A 454 -13.88 -8.95 -6.59
C ILE A 454 -13.45 -8.35 -7.94
N ALA A 455 -14.17 -7.33 -8.42
CA ALA A 455 -13.82 -6.66 -9.67
C ALA A 455 -12.49 -5.90 -9.58
N LYS A 456 -12.21 -5.26 -8.44
CA LYS A 456 -10.93 -4.59 -8.18
C LYS A 456 -9.77 -5.59 -8.04
N VAL A 457 -9.98 -6.72 -7.37
CA VAL A 457 -9.00 -7.82 -7.31
C VAL A 457 -8.70 -8.33 -8.70
N ALA A 458 -9.72 -8.60 -9.53
CA ALA A 458 -9.52 -9.04 -10.90
C ALA A 458 -8.73 -8.02 -11.74
N ALA A 459 -9.02 -6.73 -11.60
CA ALA A 459 -8.30 -5.66 -12.29
C ALA A 459 -6.82 -5.58 -11.85
N GLU A 460 -6.53 -5.73 -10.56
CA GLU A 460 -5.16 -5.75 -10.05
C GLU A 460 -4.40 -6.99 -10.54
N LEU A 461 -5.03 -8.18 -10.53
CA LEU A 461 -4.41 -9.39 -11.07
C LEU A 461 -4.09 -9.25 -12.57
N GLU A 462 -4.99 -8.66 -13.36
CA GLU A 462 -4.76 -8.42 -14.79
C GLU A 462 -3.56 -7.49 -15.04
N LEU A 463 -3.37 -6.46 -14.18
CA LEU A 463 -2.17 -5.61 -14.21
C LEU A 463 -0.90 -6.41 -13.91
N GLN A 464 -0.92 -7.25 -12.88
CA GLN A 464 0.22 -8.09 -12.50
C GLN A 464 0.58 -9.12 -13.59
N VAL A 465 -0.42 -9.78 -14.18
CA VAL A 465 -0.23 -10.70 -15.33
C VAL A 465 0.41 -9.96 -16.50
N THR A 466 -0.05 -8.75 -16.80
CA THR A 466 0.49 -7.95 -17.90
C THR A 466 1.95 -7.57 -17.67
N ALA A 467 2.29 -7.12 -16.46
CA ALA A 467 3.66 -6.77 -16.07
C ALA A 467 4.60 -7.96 -16.18
N MET A 468 4.27 -9.09 -15.55
CA MET A 468 5.09 -10.32 -15.61
C MET A 468 5.23 -10.86 -17.04
N THR A 469 4.19 -10.73 -17.87
CA THR A 469 4.27 -11.15 -19.28
C THR A 469 5.29 -10.31 -20.06
N ALA A 470 5.37 -9.00 -19.78
CA ALA A 470 6.34 -8.11 -20.42
C ALA A 470 7.79 -8.41 -19.95
N GLU A 471 7.98 -8.67 -18.66
CA GLU A 471 9.28 -9.08 -18.09
C GLU A 471 9.73 -10.43 -18.68
N LEU A 472 8.82 -11.40 -18.75
CA LEU A 472 9.09 -12.71 -19.33
C LEU A 472 9.50 -12.61 -20.81
N ALA A 473 8.90 -11.72 -21.59
CA ALA A 473 9.30 -11.49 -22.98
C ALA A 473 10.74 -10.97 -23.11
N THR A 474 11.18 -10.16 -22.14
CA THR A 474 12.57 -9.66 -22.06
C THR A 474 13.53 -10.80 -21.71
N ALA A 475 13.19 -11.60 -20.70
CA ALA A 475 13.94 -12.80 -20.33
C ALA A 475 14.07 -13.80 -21.49
N ALA A 476 12.97 -14.07 -22.20
CA ALA A 476 12.94 -14.96 -23.35
C ALA A 476 13.87 -14.51 -24.48
N THR A 477 13.98 -13.20 -24.70
CA THR A 477 14.91 -12.62 -25.68
C THR A 477 16.36 -12.87 -25.28
N SER A 478 16.71 -12.66 -24.00
CA SER A 478 18.06 -12.90 -23.47
C SER A 478 18.47 -14.38 -23.57
N VAL A 479 17.59 -15.30 -23.16
CA VAL A 479 17.86 -16.74 -23.25
C VAL A 479 17.93 -17.22 -24.70
N SER A 480 17.12 -16.67 -25.59
CA SER A 480 17.19 -16.99 -27.03
C SER A 480 18.52 -16.56 -27.65
N ALA A 481 19.03 -15.38 -27.28
CA ALA A 481 20.35 -14.92 -27.70
C ALA A 481 21.47 -15.84 -27.17
N GLY A 482 21.45 -16.15 -25.87
CA GLY A 482 22.42 -17.07 -25.26
C GLY A 482 22.39 -18.47 -25.87
N THR A 483 21.20 -18.98 -26.19
CA THR A 483 21.04 -20.28 -26.87
C THR A 483 21.62 -20.26 -28.28
N ALA A 484 21.47 -19.15 -29.01
CA ALA A 484 22.07 -18.99 -30.34
C ALA A 484 23.61 -18.89 -30.27
N GLU A 485 24.14 -18.21 -29.26
CA GLU A 485 25.58 -18.14 -29.00
C GLU A 485 26.15 -19.51 -28.61
N LEU A 486 25.50 -20.23 -27.69
CA LEU A 486 25.88 -21.61 -27.32
C LEU A 486 25.89 -22.53 -28.54
N LYS A 487 24.91 -22.41 -29.43
CA LYS A 487 24.90 -23.16 -30.69
C LYS A 487 26.11 -22.83 -31.57
N THR A 488 26.45 -21.55 -31.69
CA THR A 488 27.62 -21.10 -32.46
C THR A 488 28.93 -21.64 -31.87
N VAL A 489 29.05 -21.63 -30.54
CA VAL A 489 30.17 -22.23 -29.81
C VAL A 489 30.27 -23.74 -30.06
N LYS A 490 29.14 -24.47 -29.96
CA LYS A 490 29.06 -25.91 -30.26
C LYS A 490 29.48 -26.21 -31.70
N GLU A 491 29.07 -25.38 -32.67
CA GLU A 491 29.48 -25.51 -34.07
C GLU A 491 30.99 -25.30 -34.26
N LEU A 492 31.60 -24.32 -33.58
CA LEU A 492 33.06 -24.11 -33.59
C LEU A 492 33.82 -25.33 -33.01
N GLY A 493 33.37 -25.86 -31.86
CA GLY A 493 33.96 -27.07 -31.27
C GLY A 493 33.84 -28.29 -32.19
N ASN A 494 32.71 -28.42 -32.89
CA ASN A 494 32.41 -29.54 -33.80
C ASN A 494 33.12 -29.43 -35.16
N ALA A 495 33.64 -28.27 -35.54
CA ALA A 495 34.40 -28.06 -36.79
C ALA A 495 35.79 -28.73 -36.78
N GLY A 496 36.18 -29.33 -35.65
CA GLY A 496 37.47 -30.00 -35.45
C GLY A 496 38.52 -29.06 -34.87
N LEU A 497 39.11 -29.46 -33.74
CA LEU A 497 40.09 -28.69 -32.94
C LEU A 497 41.52 -29.20 -33.18
N ASP A 498 41.93 -29.28 -34.45
CA ASP A 498 43.19 -29.91 -34.89
C ASP A 498 44.37 -28.92 -35.02
N THR A 499 44.14 -27.62 -34.85
CA THR A 499 45.18 -26.59 -34.91
C THR A 499 45.10 -25.64 -33.73
N THR A 500 46.25 -25.05 -33.35
CA THR A 500 46.35 -24.01 -32.31
C THR A 500 45.34 -22.88 -32.52
N ASP A 501 45.28 -22.30 -33.73
CA ASP A 501 44.37 -21.18 -34.02
C ASP A 501 42.89 -21.54 -33.79
N LYS A 502 42.49 -22.78 -34.11
CA LYS A 502 41.11 -23.25 -33.89
C LYS A 502 40.81 -23.48 -32.41
N VAL A 503 41.77 -24.03 -31.66
CA VAL A 503 41.65 -24.21 -30.21
C VAL A 503 41.52 -22.85 -29.51
N LEU A 504 42.36 -21.88 -29.87
CA LEU A 504 42.30 -20.52 -29.31
C LEU A 504 41.00 -19.80 -29.67
N ALA A 505 40.54 -19.88 -30.93
CA ALA A 505 39.27 -19.27 -31.35
C ALA A 505 38.07 -19.88 -30.62
N TYR A 506 38.04 -21.21 -30.45
CA TYR A 506 37.01 -21.90 -29.69
C TYR A 506 37.07 -21.53 -28.20
N SER A 507 38.27 -21.51 -27.60
CA SER A 507 38.48 -21.08 -26.21
C SER A 507 37.95 -19.67 -25.95
N SER A 508 38.29 -18.71 -26.81
CA SER A 508 37.82 -17.34 -26.68
C SER A 508 36.31 -17.22 -26.83
N ALA A 509 35.69 -17.99 -27.74
CA ALA A 509 34.24 -18.01 -27.89
C ALA A 509 33.53 -18.59 -26.66
N VAL A 510 34.06 -19.68 -26.10
CA VAL A 510 33.56 -20.30 -24.85
C VAL A 510 33.73 -19.33 -23.68
N PHE A 511 34.87 -18.65 -23.56
CA PHE A 511 35.13 -17.68 -22.50
C PHE A 511 34.15 -16.50 -22.54
N THR A 512 33.89 -15.96 -23.74
CA THR A 512 32.91 -14.88 -23.91
C THR A 512 31.53 -15.32 -23.44
N LEU A 513 31.08 -16.50 -23.89
CA LEU A 513 29.78 -17.06 -23.51
C LEU A 513 29.69 -17.37 -22.00
N SER A 514 30.75 -17.93 -21.41
CA SER A 514 30.73 -18.33 -20.01
C SER A 514 30.74 -17.15 -19.03
N GLY A 515 31.19 -15.96 -19.44
CA GLY A 515 31.02 -14.75 -18.64
C GLY A 515 29.57 -14.37 -18.40
N ASN A 516 28.65 -14.78 -19.27
CA ASN A 516 27.20 -14.54 -19.08
C ASN A 516 26.54 -15.54 -18.11
N LYS A 517 27.26 -16.56 -17.63
CA LYS A 517 26.72 -17.62 -16.76
C LYS A 517 26.20 -17.08 -15.43
N VAL A 518 26.84 -16.04 -14.87
CA VAL A 518 26.36 -15.38 -13.65
C VAL A 518 25.01 -14.71 -13.90
N ALA A 519 24.87 -13.98 -15.01
CA ALA A 519 23.60 -13.35 -15.39
C ALA A 519 22.49 -14.38 -15.66
N TYR A 520 22.80 -15.51 -16.30
CA TYR A 520 21.82 -16.58 -16.50
C TYR A 520 21.45 -17.28 -15.19
N SER A 521 22.38 -17.45 -14.26
CA SER A 521 22.10 -18.00 -12.93
C SER A 521 21.19 -17.07 -12.14
N GLN A 522 21.42 -15.76 -12.22
CA GLN A 522 20.53 -14.75 -11.65
C GLN A 522 19.14 -14.82 -12.28
N LEU A 523 19.07 -14.88 -13.61
CA LEU A 523 17.81 -15.00 -14.33
C LEU A 523 17.04 -16.28 -13.97
N GLN A 524 17.75 -17.37 -13.68
CA GLN A 524 17.14 -18.60 -13.18
C GLN A 524 16.46 -18.39 -11.81
N VAL A 525 17.10 -17.63 -10.92
CA VAL A 525 16.52 -17.26 -9.62
C VAL A 525 15.29 -16.36 -9.81
N GLU A 526 15.39 -15.34 -10.66
CA GLU A 526 14.29 -14.42 -10.98
C GLU A 526 13.09 -15.13 -11.59
N LEU A 527 13.32 -16.05 -12.55
CA LEU A 527 12.25 -16.86 -13.15
C LEU A 527 11.62 -17.83 -12.15
N SER A 528 12.39 -18.31 -11.17
CA SER A 528 11.85 -19.16 -10.09
C SER A 528 10.92 -18.34 -9.18
N ALA A 529 11.28 -17.10 -8.86
CA ALA A 529 10.41 -16.19 -8.12
C ALA A 529 9.16 -15.81 -8.92
N ALA A 530 9.31 -15.51 -10.22
CA ALA A 530 8.18 -15.22 -11.10
C ALA A 530 7.20 -16.39 -11.22
N LEU A 531 7.69 -17.63 -11.18
CA LEU A 531 6.85 -18.83 -11.19
C LEU A 531 5.95 -18.89 -9.96
N ASN A 532 6.47 -18.50 -8.79
CA ASN A 532 5.70 -18.47 -7.55
C ASN A 532 4.60 -17.43 -7.61
N SER A 533 4.93 -16.23 -8.06
CA SER A 533 3.96 -15.15 -8.23
C SER A 533 2.88 -15.51 -9.24
N ALA A 534 3.25 -16.09 -10.40
CA ALA A 534 2.30 -16.56 -11.40
C ALA A 534 1.37 -17.66 -10.86
N THR A 535 1.90 -18.60 -10.08
CA THR A 535 1.11 -19.66 -9.42
C THR A 535 0.13 -19.07 -8.40
N SER A 536 0.57 -18.04 -7.67
CA SER A 536 -0.27 -17.33 -6.70
C SER A 536 -1.45 -16.61 -7.38
N ILE A 537 -1.18 -15.97 -8.52
CA ILE A 537 -2.23 -15.34 -9.35
C ILE A 537 -3.24 -16.40 -9.81
N VAL A 538 -2.80 -17.57 -10.29
CA VAL A 538 -3.70 -18.66 -10.70
C VAL A 538 -4.61 -19.09 -9.56
N SER A 539 -4.03 -19.33 -8.37
CA SER A 539 -4.78 -19.73 -7.18
C SER A 539 -5.88 -18.71 -6.83
N THR A 540 -5.55 -17.42 -6.88
CA THR A 540 -6.54 -16.36 -6.63
C THR A 540 -7.59 -16.27 -7.73
N ALA A 541 -7.18 -16.28 -9.00
CA ALA A 541 -8.07 -16.14 -10.15
C ALA A 541 -9.12 -17.25 -10.21
N ALA A 542 -8.72 -18.49 -9.90
CA ALA A 542 -9.62 -19.64 -9.81
C ALA A 542 -10.74 -19.44 -8.76
N GLY A 543 -10.48 -18.65 -7.71
CA GLY A 543 -11.43 -18.33 -6.65
C GLY A 543 -12.40 -17.18 -6.95
N LEU A 544 -12.23 -16.43 -8.06
CA LEU A 544 -13.06 -15.26 -8.39
C LEU A 544 -14.41 -15.63 -9.05
N GLY A 545 -14.56 -16.88 -9.51
CA GLY A 545 -15.77 -17.39 -10.15
C GLY A 545 -15.78 -17.32 -11.68
N ASP A 546 -16.79 -17.95 -12.28
CA ASP A 546 -16.86 -18.22 -13.74
C ASP A 546 -16.76 -16.97 -14.63
N GLU A 547 -17.17 -15.80 -14.15
CA GLU A 547 -17.10 -14.53 -14.90
C GLU A 547 -15.65 -14.15 -15.25
N TYR A 548 -14.68 -14.54 -14.42
CA TYR A 548 -13.26 -14.22 -14.58
C TYR A 548 -12.43 -15.40 -15.13
N GLN A 549 -13.07 -16.42 -15.72
CA GLN A 549 -12.37 -17.58 -16.28
C GLN A 549 -11.25 -17.20 -17.26
N GLN A 550 -11.44 -16.14 -18.04
CA GLN A 550 -10.40 -15.66 -18.96
C GLN A 550 -9.12 -15.20 -18.24
N LEU A 551 -9.24 -14.64 -17.04
CA LEU A 551 -8.09 -14.25 -16.21
C LEU A 551 -7.37 -15.52 -15.72
N THR A 552 -8.10 -16.52 -15.23
CA THR A 552 -7.54 -17.83 -14.85
C THR A 552 -6.77 -18.46 -16.01
N ASP A 553 -7.37 -18.52 -17.21
CA ASP A 553 -6.74 -19.09 -18.41
C ASP A 553 -5.44 -18.35 -18.78
N LYS A 554 -5.42 -17.01 -18.67
CA LYS A 554 -4.21 -16.20 -18.91
C LYS A 554 -3.13 -16.47 -17.87
N SER A 555 -3.49 -16.58 -16.60
CA SER A 555 -2.56 -16.84 -15.51
C SER A 555 -1.95 -18.25 -15.61
N GLU A 556 -2.72 -19.26 -16.01
CA GLU A 556 -2.21 -20.61 -16.27
C GLU A 556 -1.25 -20.65 -17.46
N ALA A 557 -1.55 -19.88 -18.51
CA ALA A 557 -0.66 -19.70 -19.64
C ALA A 557 0.65 -19.01 -19.24
N LEU A 558 0.59 -18.03 -18.33
CA LEU A 558 1.78 -17.37 -17.77
C LEU A 558 2.64 -18.36 -16.97
N VAL A 559 2.05 -19.15 -16.07
CA VAL A 559 2.77 -20.21 -15.34
C VAL A 559 3.51 -21.13 -16.31
N SER A 560 2.79 -21.64 -17.32
CA SER A 560 3.38 -22.52 -18.34
C SER A 560 4.55 -21.87 -19.09
N ALA A 561 4.43 -20.59 -19.42
CA ALA A 561 5.45 -19.83 -20.13
C ALA A 561 6.69 -19.58 -19.25
N VAL A 562 6.51 -19.19 -17.99
CA VAL A 562 7.62 -19.01 -17.03
C VAL A 562 8.35 -20.34 -16.81
N THR A 563 7.63 -21.44 -16.61
CA THR A 563 8.23 -22.77 -16.41
C THR A 563 9.05 -23.23 -17.62
N ALA A 564 8.53 -23.01 -18.83
CA ALA A 564 9.28 -23.31 -20.05
C ALA A 564 10.57 -22.48 -20.14
N GLN A 565 10.50 -21.21 -19.73
CA GLN A 565 11.65 -20.31 -19.75
C GLN A 565 12.69 -20.67 -18.67
N LEU A 566 12.26 -21.10 -17.49
CA LEU A 566 13.12 -21.60 -16.42
C LEU A 566 13.87 -22.86 -16.86
N SER A 567 13.20 -23.77 -17.54
CA SER A 567 13.83 -24.98 -18.11
C SER A 567 14.86 -24.62 -19.19
N ALA A 568 14.55 -23.62 -20.03
CA ALA A 568 15.45 -23.17 -21.09
C ALA A 568 16.73 -22.53 -20.52
N VAL A 569 16.63 -21.71 -19.47
CA VAL A 569 17.82 -21.10 -18.85
C VAL A 569 18.67 -22.14 -18.11
N ALA A 570 18.06 -23.12 -17.45
CA ALA A 570 18.79 -24.23 -16.82
C ALA A 570 19.58 -25.05 -17.85
N THR A 571 18.94 -25.40 -18.97
CA THR A 571 19.59 -26.10 -20.10
C THR A 571 20.74 -25.28 -20.69
N LEU A 572 20.56 -23.96 -20.80
CA LEU A 572 21.60 -23.06 -21.28
C LEU A 572 22.81 -23.05 -20.35
N ILE A 573 22.61 -22.92 -19.03
CA ILE A 573 23.68 -22.93 -18.03
C ILE A 573 24.47 -24.25 -18.06
N GLU A 574 23.78 -25.39 -18.13
CA GLU A 574 24.40 -26.71 -18.23
C GLU A 574 25.20 -26.84 -19.54
N GLY A 575 24.61 -26.45 -20.67
CA GLY A 575 25.28 -26.48 -21.96
C GLY A 575 26.52 -25.59 -22.05
N ILE A 576 26.53 -24.44 -21.36
CA ILE A 576 27.73 -23.60 -21.22
C ILE A 576 28.82 -24.36 -20.44
N ALA A 577 28.46 -25.00 -19.32
CA ALA A 577 29.41 -25.76 -18.50
C ALA A 577 30.05 -26.95 -19.26
N GLU A 578 29.28 -27.63 -20.11
CA GLU A 578 29.80 -28.69 -21.00
C GLU A 578 30.88 -28.17 -21.94
N GLU A 579 30.63 -27.05 -22.62
CA GLU A 579 31.59 -26.48 -23.58
C GLU A 579 32.80 -25.86 -22.88
N GLU A 580 32.66 -25.34 -21.64
CA GLU A 580 33.78 -24.94 -20.77
C GLU A 580 34.73 -26.12 -20.51
N ALA A 581 34.19 -27.27 -20.09
CA ALA A 581 34.99 -28.47 -19.85
C ALA A 581 35.71 -28.94 -21.13
N ARG A 582 34.97 -29.00 -22.24
CA ARG A 582 35.51 -29.38 -23.55
C ARG A 582 36.61 -28.44 -24.04
N SER A 583 36.46 -27.14 -23.80
CA SER A 583 37.48 -26.13 -24.15
C SER A 583 38.75 -26.32 -23.34
N ASN A 584 38.62 -26.49 -22.02
CA ASN A 584 39.75 -26.72 -21.13
C ASN A 584 40.54 -27.98 -21.50
N GLU A 585 39.86 -29.07 -21.88
CA GLU A 585 40.49 -30.28 -22.39
C GLU A 585 41.28 -30.03 -23.69
N ALA A 586 40.71 -29.29 -24.63
CA ALA A 586 41.36 -28.95 -25.90
C ALA A 586 42.60 -28.06 -25.70
N VAL A 587 42.51 -27.04 -24.84
CA VAL A 587 43.62 -26.16 -24.47
C VAL A 587 44.74 -26.95 -23.80
N ALA A 588 44.41 -27.85 -22.87
CA ALA A 588 45.39 -28.70 -22.19
C ALA A 588 46.08 -29.68 -23.15
N ALA A 589 45.33 -30.28 -24.09
CA ALA A 589 45.88 -31.23 -25.06
C ALA A 589 46.95 -30.63 -25.99
N PHE A 590 46.89 -29.32 -26.26
CA PHE A 590 47.87 -28.59 -27.08
C PHE A 590 48.88 -27.78 -26.25
N GLU A 591 48.83 -27.86 -24.91
CA GLU A 591 49.68 -27.09 -23.99
C GLU A 591 49.56 -25.56 -24.19
N LEU A 592 48.36 -25.06 -24.51
CA LEU A 592 48.10 -23.66 -24.90
C LEU A 592 47.59 -22.77 -23.76
N ALA A 593 47.77 -23.14 -22.49
CA ALA A 593 47.16 -22.45 -21.36
C ALA A 593 47.47 -20.93 -21.34
N LEU A 594 48.74 -20.55 -21.56
CA LEU A 594 49.15 -19.14 -21.59
C LEU A 594 48.57 -18.38 -22.79
N ASP A 595 48.63 -18.97 -23.99
CA ASP A 595 48.12 -18.35 -25.22
C ASP A 595 46.58 -18.18 -25.18
N ALA A 596 45.87 -19.15 -24.60
CA ALA A 596 44.43 -19.09 -24.38
C ALA A 596 44.08 -17.97 -23.39
N ALA A 597 44.77 -17.86 -22.26
CA ALA A 597 44.54 -16.77 -21.30
C ALA A 597 44.82 -15.39 -21.90
N LYS A 598 45.89 -15.24 -22.70
CA LYS A 598 46.16 -14.00 -23.45
C LYS A 598 45.05 -13.68 -24.44
N SER A 599 44.60 -14.66 -25.22
CA SER A 599 43.53 -14.48 -26.20
C SER A 599 42.23 -14.05 -25.54
N ASN A 600 41.83 -14.74 -24.47
CA ASN A 600 40.64 -14.43 -23.68
C ASN A 600 40.71 -13.01 -23.10
N ALA A 601 41.86 -12.60 -22.54
CA ALA A 601 42.04 -11.27 -21.97
C ALA A 601 41.95 -10.15 -23.03
N ILE A 602 42.50 -10.37 -24.23
CA ILE A 602 42.39 -9.42 -25.36
C ILE A 602 40.94 -9.31 -25.87
N VAL A 603 40.24 -10.45 -25.99
CA VAL A 603 38.84 -10.48 -26.42
C VAL A 603 37.95 -9.77 -25.40
N ALA A 604 38.13 -10.05 -24.11
CA ALA A 604 37.39 -9.38 -23.04
C ALA A 604 37.62 -7.87 -23.03
N ASN A 605 38.87 -7.42 -23.23
CA ASN A 605 39.18 -5.99 -23.31
C ASN A 605 38.59 -5.31 -24.56
N THR A 606 38.45 -6.05 -25.67
CA THR A 606 37.79 -5.54 -26.89
C THR A 606 36.28 -5.37 -26.67
N ALA A 607 35.65 -6.33 -25.99
CA ALA A 607 34.26 -6.23 -25.56
C ALA A 607 34.07 -5.05 -24.59
N LEU A 608 34.98 -4.89 -23.61
CA LEU A 608 34.98 -3.79 -22.65
C LEU A 608 34.96 -2.42 -23.34
N GLY A 609 35.87 -2.20 -24.31
CA GLY A 609 35.90 -0.94 -25.06
C GLY A 609 34.64 -0.67 -25.89
N SER A 610 33.95 -1.73 -26.33
CA SER A 610 32.67 -1.61 -27.05
C SER A 610 31.53 -1.23 -26.11
N ALA A 611 31.49 -1.83 -24.91
CA ALA A 611 30.53 -1.50 -23.86
C ALA A 611 30.74 -0.08 -23.33
N ASP A 612 32.00 0.34 -23.10
CA ASP A 612 32.35 1.71 -22.70
C ASP A 612 31.80 2.72 -23.72
N SER A 613 32.05 2.47 -25.00
CA SER A 613 31.58 3.35 -26.08
C SER A 613 30.04 3.45 -26.11
N ALA A 614 29.33 2.34 -25.91
CA ALA A 614 27.87 2.33 -25.87
C ALA A 614 27.32 3.09 -24.65
N ALA A 615 27.96 2.92 -23.49
CA ALA A 615 27.58 3.62 -22.26
C ALA A 615 27.81 5.14 -22.37
N MET A 616 28.90 5.58 -23.00
CA MET A 616 29.16 7.00 -23.29
C MET A 616 28.11 7.62 -24.23
N VAL A 617 27.62 6.86 -25.23
CA VAL A 617 26.53 7.32 -26.10
C VAL A 617 25.24 7.51 -25.30
N ALA A 618 24.86 6.52 -24.48
CA ALA A 618 23.68 6.60 -23.63
C ALA A 618 23.79 7.76 -22.62
N GLN A 619 24.98 8.02 -22.09
CA GLN A 619 25.24 9.15 -21.19
C GLN A 619 24.99 10.48 -21.91
N ALA A 620 25.48 10.63 -23.15
CA ALA A 620 25.27 11.83 -23.95
C ALA A 620 23.77 12.05 -24.27
N ASP A 621 23.04 10.99 -24.60
CA ASP A 621 21.60 11.04 -24.86
C ASP A 621 20.81 11.46 -23.60
N LEU A 622 21.19 10.94 -22.43
CA LEU A 622 20.60 11.35 -21.16
C LEU A 622 20.88 12.82 -20.86
N LEU A 623 22.13 13.28 -21.01
CA LEU A 623 22.49 14.68 -20.78
C LEU A 623 21.67 15.62 -21.68
N MET A 624 21.46 15.24 -22.95
CA MET A 624 20.63 16.00 -23.88
C MET A 624 19.16 16.06 -23.44
N ALA A 625 18.60 14.95 -22.96
CA ALA A 625 17.24 14.92 -22.44
C ALA A 625 17.10 15.75 -21.14
N MET A 626 18.10 15.69 -20.26
CA MET A 626 18.14 16.47 -19.02
C MET A 626 18.23 17.97 -19.26
N MET A 627 18.88 18.43 -20.35
CA MET A 627 18.82 19.85 -20.73
C MET A 627 17.40 20.33 -21.01
N ALA A 628 16.53 19.47 -21.54
CA ALA A 628 15.12 19.80 -21.76
C ALA A 628 14.30 19.78 -20.45
N VAL A 629 14.69 18.94 -19.49
CA VAL A 629 14.15 18.95 -18.13
C VAL A 629 14.53 20.24 -17.41
N ASP A 630 15.81 20.65 -17.47
CA ASP A 630 16.31 21.87 -16.81
C ASP A 630 15.71 23.14 -17.42
N ALA A 631 15.37 23.12 -18.70
CA ALA A 631 14.74 24.24 -19.40
C ALA A 631 13.20 24.27 -19.26
N ALA A 632 12.60 23.24 -18.66
CA ALA A 632 11.15 23.12 -18.58
C ALA A 632 10.53 24.19 -17.68
N MET A 633 9.41 24.76 -18.13
CA MET A 633 8.64 25.75 -17.39
C MET A 633 7.24 25.22 -17.08
N LEU A 634 6.68 25.64 -15.95
CA LEU A 634 5.35 25.23 -15.47
C LEU A 634 4.41 26.44 -15.28
N ASP A 635 4.68 27.53 -15.99
CA ASP A 635 3.97 28.81 -15.91
C ASP A 635 2.70 28.85 -16.76
N THR A 636 2.57 27.97 -17.77
CA THR A 636 1.40 27.86 -18.64
C THR A 636 1.01 26.40 -18.86
N LYS A 637 -0.22 26.15 -19.34
CA LYS A 637 -0.68 24.79 -19.65
C LYS A 637 0.18 24.16 -20.75
N GLU A 638 0.47 24.90 -21.81
CA GLU A 638 1.28 24.42 -22.94
C GLU A 638 2.71 24.08 -22.50
N ASN A 639 3.33 24.94 -21.67
CA ASN A 639 4.67 24.67 -21.15
C ASN A 639 4.67 23.47 -20.20
N ALA A 640 3.64 23.32 -19.36
CA ALA A 640 3.50 22.15 -18.48
C ALA A 640 3.32 20.84 -19.27
N VAL A 641 2.54 20.84 -20.37
CA VAL A 641 2.43 19.67 -21.27
C VAL A 641 3.76 19.35 -21.92
N ALA A 642 4.52 20.36 -22.37
CA ALA A 642 5.85 20.17 -22.91
C ALA A 642 6.84 19.63 -21.85
N ALA A 643 6.79 20.15 -20.63
CA ALA A 643 7.59 19.71 -19.49
C ALA A 643 7.32 18.24 -19.14
N PHE A 644 6.05 17.82 -19.15
CA PHE A 644 5.65 16.43 -18.94
C PHE A 644 6.23 15.49 -20.01
N ALA A 645 6.25 15.91 -21.28
CA ALA A 645 6.86 15.15 -22.36
C ALA A 645 8.40 15.09 -22.24
N SER A 646 9.05 16.21 -21.90
CA SER A 646 10.49 16.27 -21.63
C SER A 646 10.91 15.33 -20.49
N ALA A 647 10.13 15.31 -19.40
CA ALA A 647 10.35 14.42 -18.27
C ALA A 647 10.29 12.94 -18.70
N GLN A 648 9.24 12.50 -19.39
CA GLN A 648 9.12 11.12 -19.88
C GLN A 648 10.28 10.71 -20.81
N SER A 649 10.72 11.63 -21.67
CA SER A 649 11.89 11.38 -22.53
C SER A 649 13.16 11.19 -21.69
N ALA A 650 13.38 12.01 -20.66
CA ALA A 650 14.54 11.88 -19.79
C ALA A 650 14.51 10.59 -18.96
N ILE A 651 13.35 10.19 -18.43
CA ILE A 651 13.18 8.90 -17.73
C ILE A 651 13.55 7.74 -18.67
N THR A 652 13.06 7.76 -19.91
CA THR A 652 13.39 6.74 -20.93
C THR A 652 14.90 6.64 -21.18
N GLN A 653 15.58 7.78 -21.35
CA GLN A 653 17.03 7.79 -21.57
C GLN A 653 17.82 7.39 -20.32
N ALA A 654 17.34 7.73 -19.13
CA ALA A 654 17.98 7.34 -17.89
C ALA A 654 17.90 5.82 -17.68
N MET A 655 16.76 5.18 -18.01
CA MET A 655 16.63 3.73 -18.02
C MET A 655 17.58 3.07 -19.03
N ALA A 656 17.74 3.66 -20.23
CA ALA A 656 18.69 3.18 -21.22
C ALA A 656 20.15 3.28 -20.73
N LEU A 657 20.52 4.39 -20.09
CA LEU A 657 21.84 4.55 -19.46
C LEU A 657 22.07 3.53 -18.35
N SER A 658 21.10 3.32 -17.47
CA SER A 658 21.18 2.29 -16.41
C SER A 658 21.42 0.90 -17.00
N THR A 659 20.72 0.54 -18.07
CA THR A 659 20.93 -0.72 -18.78
C THR A 659 22.36 -0.85 -19.32
N LYS A 660 22.88 0.22 -19.96
CA LYS A 660 24.26 0.22 -20.50
C LYS A 660 25.34 0.27 -19.43
N ALA A 661 25.08 0.88 -18.28
CA ALA A 661 25.96 0.82 -17.12
C ALA A 661 26.06 -0.62 -16.59
N ASN A 662 24.94 -1.34 -16.49
CA ASN A 662 24.94 -2.74 -16.06
C ASN A 662 25.68 -3.66 -17.04
N GLU A 663 25.46 -3.48 -18.36
CA GLU A 663 26.23 -4.19 -19.40
C GLU A 663 27.75 -3.92 -19.28
N LEU A 664 28.13 -2.67 -19.00
CA LEU A 664 29.52 -2.29 -18.79
C LEU A 664 30.12 -2.95 -17.56
N THR A 665 29.40 -2.97 -16.42
CA THR A 665 29.82 -3.66 -15.20
C THR A 665 30.05 -5.15 -15.43
N SER A 666 29.14 -5.82 -16.15
CA SER A 666 29.29 -7.25 -16.49
C SER A 666 30.54 -7.48 -17.34
N THR A 667 30.74 -6.66 -18.36
CA THR A 667 31.89 -6.78 -19.27
C THR A 667 33.21 -6.46 -18.57
N ALA A 668 33.23 -5.48 -17.66
CA ALA A 668 34.39 -5.14 -16.84
C ALA A 668 34.75 -6.28 -15.88
N THR A 669 33.77 -6.92 -15.26
CA THR A 669 33.97 -8.08 -14.38
C THR A 669 34.58 -9.26 -15.15
N GLN A 670 34.09 -9.51 -16.37
CA GLN A 670 34.65 -10.55 -17.25
C GLN A 670 36.09 -10.22 -17.67
N ALA A 671 36.38 -8.96 -18.01
CA ALA A 671 37.72 -8.50 -18.36
C ALA A 671 38.71 -8.60 -17.17
N GLU A 672 38.26 -8.28 -15.95
CA GLU A 672 39.08 -8.45 -14.75
C GLU A 672 39.37 -9.93 -14.47
N THR A 673 38.37 -10.80 -14.62
CA THR A 673 38.53 -12.26 -14.47
C THR A 673 39.53 -12.81 -15.48
N ALA A 674 39.46 -12.36 -16.74
CA ALA A 674 40.41 -12.74 -17.78
C ALA A 674 41.85 -12.28 -17.46
N ALA A 675 41.99 -11.03 -17.03
CA ALA A 675 43.28 -10.45 -16.66
C ALA A 675 43.90 -11.17 -15.44
N ALA A 676 43.09 -11.50 -14.42
CA ALA A 676 43.53 -12.28 -13.26
C ALA A 676 43.97 -13.69 -13.64
N SER A 677 43.24 -14.33 -14.56
CA SER A 677 43.59 -15.67 -15.08
C SER A 677 44.92 -15.65 -15.83
N LEU A 678 45.18 -14.61 -16.63
CA LEU A 678 46.47 -14.40 -17.29
C LEU A 678 47.59 -14.14 -16.28
N ALA A 679 47.37 -13.27 -15.29
CA ALA A 679 48.36 -12.96 -14.26
C ALA A 679 48.78 -14.19 -13.45
N ALA A 680 47.85 -15.11 -13.18
CA ALA A 680 48.11 -16.32 -12.40
C ALA A 680 49.09 -17.30 -13.07
N ILE A 681 49.19 -17.27 -14.39
CA ILE A 681 50.02 -18.19 -15.19
C ILE A 681 51.15 -17.50 -15.95
N ALA A 682 51.19 -16.16 -15.97
CA ALA A 682 52.25 -15.39 -16.57
C ALA A 682 53.59 -15.66 -15.86
N SER A 683 54.64 -15.84 -16.65
CA SER A 683 56.01 -16.04 -16.15
C SER A 683 57.03 -15.08 -16.77
N GLU A 684 56.63 -14.33 -17.80
CA GLU A 684 57.45 -13.31 -18.44
C GLU A 684 56.93 -11.92 -18.08
N GLU A 685 57.83 -10.96 -17.87
CA GLU A 685 57.53 -9.58 -17.45
C GLU A 685 56.55 -8.88 -18.42
N SER A 686 56.60 -9.19 -19.71
CA SER A 686 55.66 -8.63 -20.71
C SER A 686 54.22 -9.07 -20.47
N ASP A 687 54.02 -10.30 -20.03
CA ASP A 687 52.70 -10.90 -19.84
C ASP A 687 52.10 -10.46 -18.50
N GLU A 688 52.94 -10.38 -17.46
CA GLU A 688 52.57 -9.79 -16.18
C GLU A 688 52.15 -8.32 -16.35
N THR A 689 52.91 -7.56 -17.14
CA THR A 689 52.59 -6.16 -17.46
C THR A 689 51.27 -6.05 -18.23
N MET A 690 51.06 -6.87 -19.25
CA MET A 690 49.81 -6.91 -20.00
C MET A 690 48.61 -7.22 -19.08
N ALA A 691 48.73 -8.24 -18.23
CA ALA A 691 47.68 -8.59 -17.28
C ALA A 691 47.36 -7.44 -16.31
N ALA A 692 48.38 -6.75 -15.81
CA ALA A 692 48.22 -5.60 -14.93
C ALA A 692 47.53 -4.41 -15.63
N GLU A 693 47.91 -4.11 -16.87
CA GLU A 693 47.29 -3.05 -17.68
C GLU A 693 45.81 -3.34 -17.98
N LEU A 694 45.49 -4.58 -18.35
CA LEU A 694 44.12 -5.03 -18.62
C LEU A 694 43.25 -5.01 -17.35
N SER A 695 43.80 -5.45 -16.21
CA SER A 695 43.11 -5.36 -14.91
C SER A 695 42.84 -3.90 -14.52
N ALA A 696 43.79 -2.99 -14.76
CA ALA A 696 43.61 -1.57 -14.49
C ALA A 696 42.53 -0.95 -15.38
N ALA A 697 42.46 -1.32 -16.66
CA ALA A 697 41.41 -0.88 -17.57
C ALA A 697 40.03 -1.35 -17.11
N ALA A 698 39.88 -2.64 -16.78
CA ALA A 698 38.63 -3.20 -16.25
C ALA A 698 38.14 -2.45 -14.99
N LYS A 699 39.03 -2.19 -14.03
CA LYS A 699 38.69 -1.44 -12.80
C LYS A 699 38.26 -0.01 -13.07
N LEU A 700 38.88 0.66 -14.06
CA LEU A 700 38.49 2.00 -14.47
C LEU A 700 37.06 2.00 -15.05
N SER A 701 36.75 1.03 -15.91
CA SER A 701 35.42 0.89 -16.50
C SER A 701 34.36 0.51 -15.46
N THR A 702 34.69 -0.32 -14.45
CA THR A 702 33.79 -0.59 -13.31
C THR A 702 33.47 0.69 -12.54
N ALA A 703 34.47 1.52 -12.24
CA ALA A 703 34.26 2.79 -11.55
C ALA A 703 33.40 3.75 -12.40
N PHE A 704 33.63 3.79 -13.71
CA PHE A 704 32.82 4.58 -14.64
C PHE A 704 31.38 4.08 -14.73
N ALA A 705 31.14 2.77 -14.81
CA ALA A 705 29.81 2.18 -14.82
C ALA A 705 29.00 2.54 -13.57
N ASN A 706 29.62 2.50 -12.39
CA ASN A 706 28.98 2.91 -11.14
C ASN A 706 28.59 4.39 -11.17
N GLU A 707 29.48 5.26 -11.67
CA GLU A 707 29.18 6.69 -11.83
C GLU A 707 27.99 6.92 -12.78
N LEU A 708 27.91 6.17 -13.88
CA LEU A 708 26.79 6.24 -14.83
C LEU A 708 25.48 5.75 -14.22
N ALA A 709 25.52 4.68 -13.43
CA ALA A 709 24.35 4.17 -12.71
C ALA A 709 23.81 5.21 -11.70
N ASP A 710 24.71 5.89 -10.97
CA ASP A 710 24.34 6.99 -10.08
C ASP A 710 23.75 8.19 -10.83
N GLN A 711 24.35 8.57 -11.97
CA GLN A 711 23.82 9.64 -12.83
C GLN A 711 22.41 9.30 -13.35
N ALA A 712 22.20 8.06 -13.80
CA ALA A 712 20.88 7.59 -14.25
C ALA A 712 19.83 7.69 -13.13
N ALA A 713 20.16 7.19 -11.93
CA ALA A 713 19.24 7.22 -10.78
C ALA A 713 18.88 8.66 -10.35
N ALA A 714 19.86 9.56 -10.33
CA ALA A 714 19.64 10.98 -10.04
C ALA A 714 18.74 11.65 -11.09
N ALA A 715 18.96 11.34 -12.37
CA ALA A 715 18.16 11.86 -13.47
C ALA A 715 16.70 11.37 -13.43
N ILE A 716 16.47 10.09 -13.13
CA ILE A 716 15.12 9.53 -12.94
C ILE A 716 14.39 10.33 -11.86
N THR A 717 15.02 10.53 -10.71
CA THR A 717 14.42 11.28 -9.59
C THR A 717 14.01 12.70 -9.99
N THR A 718 14.91 13.43 -10.64
CA THR A 718 14.65 14.80 -11.09
C THR A 718 13.53 14.84 -12.14
N ALA A 719 13.58 13.94 -13.12
CA ALA A 719 12.59 13.90 -14.20
C ALA A 719 11.19 13.51 -13.69
N THR A 720 11.06 12.51 -12.81
CA THR A 720 9.77 12.13 -12.20
C THR A 720 9.18 13.25 -11.33
N THR A 721 10.02 14.05 -10.67
CA THR A 721 9.58 15.22 -9.91
C THR A 721 8.97 16.27 -10.84
N LEU A 722 9.65 16.57 -11.96
CA LEU A 722 9.12 17.46 -13.00
C LEU A 722 7.81 16.90 -13.60
N GLU A 723 7.75 15.61 -13.89
CA GLU A 723 6.57 14.94 -14.43
C GLU A 723 5.35 15.13 -13.53
N THR A 724 5.52 14.90 -12.23
CA THR A 724 4.46 15.05 -11.22
C THR A 724 4.00 16.50 -11.11
N ASN A 725 4.95 17.43 -11.02
CA ASN A 725 4.66 18.86 -10.94
C ASN A 725 3.94 19.34 -12.21
N ALA A 726 4.39 18.91 -13.38
CA ALA A 726 3.77 19.21 -14.66
C ALA A 726 2.31 18.71 -14.72
N LYS A 727 2.06 17.47 -14.29
CA LYS A 727 0.71 16.90 -14.24
C LYS A 727 -0.23 17.68 -13.30
N SER A 728 0.27 18.05 -12.11
CA SER A 728 -0.47 18.89 -11.16
C SER A 728 -0.79 20.27 -11.75
N THR A 729 0.18 20.92 -12.38
CA THR A 729 0.00 22.21 -13.07
C THR A 729 -1.02 22.11 -14.21
N ILE A 730 -0.98 21.05 -15.04
CA ILE A 730 -1.96 20.80 -16.10
C ILE A 730 -3.37 20.74 -15.50
N ALA A 731 -3.56 19.95 -14.45
CA ALA A 731 -4.85 19.83 -13.77
C ALA A 731 -5.32 21.17 -13.18
N LYS A 732 -4.40 21.98 -12.63
CA LYS A 732 -4.69 23.33 -12.13
C LYS A 732 -5.21 24.24 -13.25
N PHE A 733 -4.56 24.27 -14.41
CA PHE A 733 -5.04 25.06 -15.55
C PHE A 733 -6.34 24.53 -16.17
N GLU A 734 -6.61 23.23 -16.09
CA GLU A 734 -7.91 22.67 -16.49
C GLU A 734 -9.03 23.07 -15.56
N LEU A 735 -8.75 23.14 -14.25
CA LEU A 735 -9.69 23.67 -13.27
C LEU A 735 -9.92 25.16 -13.49
N LEU A 736 -8.88 25.95 -13.82
CA LEU A 736 -9.02 27.38 -14.11
C LEU A 736 -10.10 27.68 -15.17
N VAL A 737 -10.21 26.86 -16.22
CA VAL A 737 -11.27 27.01 -17.23
C VAL A 737 -12.65 26.92 -16.60
N LYS A 738 -12.84 25.99 -15.66
CA LYS A 738 -14.10 25.85 -14.91
C LYS A 738 -14.31 27.00 -13.93
N VAL A 739 -13.24 27.50 -13.30
CA VAL A 739 -13.30 28.66 -12.41
C VAL A 739 -13.77 29.91 -13.17
N LYS A 740 -13.18 30.19 -14.35
CA LYS A 740 -13.61 31.30 -15.22
C LYS A 740 -15.10 31.18 -15.59
N ALA A 741 -15.55 29.98 -15.95
CA ALA A 741 -16.96 29.72 -16.21
C ALA A 741 -17.84 29.91 -14.95
N GLY A 742 -17.34 29.54 -13.77
CA GLY A 742 -17.98 29.77 -12.48
C GLY A 742 -18.15 31.27 -12.17
N THR A 743 -17.14 32.10 -12.43
CA THR A 743 -17.25 33.56 -12.26
C THR A 743 -18.29 34.17 -13.19
N GLU A 744 -18.37 33.70 -14.44
CA GLU A 744 -19.43 34.13 -15.36
C GLU A 744 -20.83 33.71 -14.87
N GLN A 745 -20.95 32.50 -14.31
CA GLN A 745 -22.20 32.02 -13.70
C GLN A 745 -22.58 32.85 -12.46
N ALA A 746 -21.63 33.13 -11.58
CA ALA A 746 -21.83 33.96 -10.40
C ALA A 746 -22.31 35.37 -10.79
N ARG A 747 -21.73 35.98 -11.84
CA ARG A 747 -22.19 37.27 -12.39
C ARG A 747 -23.65 37.22 -12.85
N SER A 748 -24.09 36.09 -13.42
CA SER A 748 -25.46 35.91 -13.91
C SER A 748 -26.50 35.58 -12.82
N ALA A 749 -26.05 35.26 -11.60
CA ALA A 749 -26.93 34.93 -10.48
C ALA A 749 -27.77 36.16 -10.11
N THR A 750 -29.08 36.08 -10.32
CA THR A 750 -30.02 37.16 -10.00
C THR A 750 -30.99 36.67 -8.94
N LEU A 751 -30.93 37.25 -7.74
CA LEU A 751 -31.92 36.99 -6.69
C LEU A 751 -33.24 37.68 -7.03
N ILE A 752 -33.13 38.95 -7.42
CA ILE A 752 -34.21 39.80 -7.89
C ILE A 752 -33.66 40.88 -8.82
N THR A 753 -34.43 41.32 -9.81
CA THR A 753 -34.02 42.42 -10.68
C THR A 753 -34.10 43.76 -9.93
N LYS A 754 -33.39 44.78 -10.42
CA LYS A 754 -33.45 46.14 -9.85
C LYS A 754 -34.89 46.69 -9.84
N THR A 755 -35.65 46.48 -10.92
CA THR A 755 -37.03 46.95 -11.03
C THR A 755 -37.95 46.19 -10.06
N GLY A 756 -37.83 44.86 -10.00
CA GLY A 756 -38.59 44.06 -9.02
C GLY A 756 -38.26 44.44 -7.58
N GLY A 757 -36.98 44.63 -7.27
CA GLY A 757 -36.49 45.07 -5.95
C GLY A 757 -37.02 46.46 -5.56
N GLN A 758 -36.98 47.45 -6.45
CA GLN A 758 -37.57 48.77 -6.18
C GLN A 758 -39.08 48.68 -5.94
N ALA A 759 -39.79 47.92 -6.77
CA ALA A 759 -41.23 47.79 -6.64
C ALA A 759 -41.63 47.06 -5.34
N LEU A 760 -40.77 46.17 -4.84
CA LEU A 760 -40.93 45.54 -3.52
C LEU A 760 -40.55 46.47 -2.36
N PHE A 761 -39.59 47.37 -2.56
CA PHE A 761 -39.31 48.41 -1.59
C PHE A 761 -40.53 49.35 -1.46
N ASP A 762 -41.10 49.80 -2.58
CA ASP A 762 -42.26 50.69 -2.61
C ASP A 762 -43.48 50.06 -1.91
N ILE A 763 -43.77 48.78 -2.15
CA ILE A 763 -44.88 48.09 -1.45
C ILE A 763 -44.54 47.84 0.04
N SER A 764 -43.27 47.67 0.39
CA SER A 764 -42.83 47.56 1.79
C SER A 764 -43.02 48.89 2.53
N GLU A 765 -42.83 50.04 1.88
CA GLU A 765 -43.18 51.35 2.45
C GLU A 765 -44.68 51.45 2.71
N VAL A 766 -45.52 50.98 1.78
CA VAL A 766 -46.98 50.91 1.98
C VAL A 766 -47.32 50.06 3.20
N ILE A 767 -46.71 48.87 3.31
CA ILE A 767 -46.90 47.98 4.47
C ILE A 767 -46.45 48.68 5.75
N TYR A 768 -45.25 49.28 5.78
CA TYR A 768 -44.72 50.00 6.94
C TYR A 768 -45.63 51.14 7.40
N ASP A 769 -46.18 51.91 6.46
CA ASP A 769 -47.09 53.00 6.78
C ASP A 769 -48.42 52.48 7.34
N VAL A 770 -48.93 51.36 6.82
CA VAL A 770 -50.12 50.70 7.36
C VAL A 770 -49.84 50.12 8.75
N LEU A 771 -48.66 49.56 8.99
CA LEU A 771 -48.23 49.08 10.31
C LEU A 771 -48.08 50.22 11.32
N THR A 772 -47.51 51.35 10.90
CA THR A 772 -47.41 52.54 11.74
C THR A 772 -48.80 53.08 12.09
N GLU A 773 -49.72 53.07 11.12
CA GLU A 773 -51.11 53.43 11.34
C GLU A 773 -51.79 52.48 12.35
N ALA A 774 -51.58 51.17 12.22
CA ALA A 774 -52.09 50.18 13.15
C ALA A 774 -51.52 50.40 14.56
N TRP A 775 -50.22 50.67 14.66
CA TRP A 775 -49.56 50.97 15.92
C TRP A 775 -50.13 52.22 16.61
N ASP A 776 -50.43 53.27 15.85
CA ASP A 776 -51.01 54.51 16.37
C ASP A 776 -52.52 54.43 16.68
N TYR A 777 -53.21 53.37 16.21
CA TYR A 777 -54.67 53.25 16.32
C TYR A 777 -55.15 52.97 17.76
N GLY A 778 -54.49 52.08 18.49
CA GLY A 778 -54.91 51.60 19.81
C GLY A 778 -54.21 50.31 20.23
N ASP A 779 -54.76 49.58 21.21
CA ASP A 779 -54.18 48.32 21.72
C ASP A 779 -54.63 47.08 20.91
N GLU A 780 -55.85 47.11 20.37
CA GLU A 780 -56.43 46.07 19.50
C GLU A 780 -57.25 46.67 18.35
N GLY A 781 -57.39 45.94 17.25
CA GLY A 781 -58.23 46.32 16.11
C GLY A 781 -58.58 45.14 15.20
N ILE A 782 -59.80 45.08 14.69
CA ILE A 782 -60.29 44.01 13.80
C ILE A 782 -60.85 44.62 12.51
N ASP A 783 -60.41 44.11 11.36
CA ASP A 783 -60.86 44.49 10.02
C ASP A 783 -60.83 46.01 9.76
N VAL A 784 -59.80 46.68 10.29
CA VAL A 784 -59.63 48.13 10.17
C VAL A 784 -59.14 48.45 8.76
N VAL A 785 -59.84 49.34 8.05
CA VAL A 785 -59.41 49.83 6.73
C VAL A 785 -58.40 50.94 6.92
N SER A 786 -57.22 50.84 6.29
CA SER A 786 -56.21 51.90 6.34
C SER A 786 -56.75 53.20 5.75
N THR A 787 -56.53 54.28 6.49
CA THR A 787 -56.88 55.65 6.09
C THR A 787 -55.90 56.21 5.06
N ARG A 788 -54.66 55.71 5.06
CA ARG A 788 -53.62 56.06 4.07
C ARG A 788 -53.76 55.26 2.78
N TYR A 789 -54.12 53.98 2.89
CA TYR A 789 -54.20 53.04 1.77
C TYR A 789 -55.51 52.24 1.81
N PRO A 790 -56.63 52.75 1.24
CA PRO A 790 -57.96 52.15 1.39
C PRO A 790 -58.15 50.72 0.83
N ALA A 791 -57.17 50.21 0.06
CA ALA A 791 -57.17 48.84 -0.44
C ALA A 791 -56.70 47.82 0.62
N TRP A 792 -56.03 48.31 1.68
CA TRP A 792 -55.47 47.51 2.75
C TRP A 792 -56.37 47.51 3.99
N THR A 793 -56.57 46.31 4.53
CA THR A 793 -57.24 46.05 5.80
C THR A 793 -56.28 45.37 6.74
N TYR A 794 -56.29 45.75 8.01
CA TYR A 794 -55.46 45.15 9.04
C TYR A 794 -56.26 44.80 10.30
N SER A 795 -55.82 43.73 10.95
CA SER A 795 -56.26 43.30 12.28
C SER A 795 -55.00 43.12 13.13
N PHE A 796 -55.02 43.56 14.39
CA PHE A 796 -53.88 43.43 15.29
C PHE A 796 -54.30 43.35 16.75
N ASP A 797 -53.46 42.71 17.54
CA ASP A 797 -53.51 42.71 19.01
C ASP A 797 -52.09 42.90 19.52
N LYS A 798 -51.83 44.00 20.25
CA LYS A 798 -50.49 44.30 20.77
C LYS A 798 -50.11 43.45 21.98
N ASP A 799 -51.09 43.00 22.76
CA ASP A 799 -50.85 42.18 23.95
C ASP A 799 -50.54 40.73 23.54
N ASP A 800 -51.29 40.21 22.56
CA ASP A 800 -51.09 38.88 22.00
C ASP A 800 -50.02 38.85 20.89
N LEU A 801 -49.45 40.01 20.50
CA LEU A 801 -48.46 40.18 19.43
C LEU A 801 -48.89 39.57 18.08
N GLU A 802 -50.16 39.73 17.74
CA GLU A 802 -50.75 39.24 16.50
C GLU A 802 -50.98 40.37 15.51
N LEU A 803 -50.74 40.08 14.23
CA LEU A 803 -50.97 41.01 13.13
C LEU A 803 -51.36 40.24 11.86
N ASP A 804 -52.48 40.63 11.27
CA ASP A 804 -52.93 40.21 9.95
C ASP A 804 -53.13 41.44 9.07
N LEU A 805 -52.41 41.50 7.95
CA LEU A 805 -52.50 42.54 6.95
C LEU A 805 -52.94 41.93 5.62
N MET A 806 -53.93 42.52 4.96
CA MET A 806 -54.44 42.04 3.68
C MET A 806 -54.77 43.17 2.72
N ASN A 807 -54.29 43.07 1.48
CA ASN A 807 -54.80 43.88 0.37
C ASN A 807 -55.99 43.16 -0.27
N THR A 808 -57.17 43.75 -0.13
CA THR A 808 -58.44 43.16 -0.55
C THR A 808 -58.62 43.09 -2.08
N VAL A 809 -57.78 43.79 -2.85
CA VAL A 809 -57.86 43.88 -4.31
C VAL A 809 -56.88 42.92 -4.99
N THR A 810 -55.63 42.89 -4.54
CA THR A 810 -54.53 42.11 -5.14
C THR A 810 -54.32 40.75 -4.47
N GLY A 811 -54.91 40.55 -3.28
CA GLY A 811 -54.78 39.34 -2.48
C GLY A 811 -53.42 39.19 -1.79
N GLU A 812 -52.67 40.28 -1.66
CA GLU A 812 -51.45 40.32 -0.85
C GLU A 812 -51.80 40.14 0.62
N LYS A 813 -50.98 39.38 1.35
CA LYS A 813 -51.20 39.08 2.76
C LYS A 813 -49.88 39.04 3.50
N VAL A 814 -49.82 39.64 4.68
CA VAL A 814 -48.73 39.45 5.65
C VAL A 814 -49.38 39.05 6.96
N THR A 815 -48.91 37.98 7.56
CA THR A 815 -49.36 37.54 8.89
C THR A 815 -48.16 37.37 9.79
N VAL A 816 -48.26 37.86 11.02
CA VAL A 816 -47.24 37.77 12.06
C VAL A 816 -47.92 37.29 13.34
N ASN A 817 -47.26 36.36 14.03
CA ASN A 817 -47.61 35.97 15.39
C ASN A 817 -46.35 35.98 16.24
N GLY A 818 -46.42 36.55 17.44
CA GLY A 818 -45.28 36.82 18.30
C GLY A 818 -45.40 36.19 19.68
N SER A 819 -44.26 35.99 20.33
CA SER A 819 -44.19 35.53 21.71
C SER A 819 -43.06 36.22 22.46
N ILE A 820 -43.36 36.63 23.69
CA ILE A 820 -42.40 37.22 24.62
C ILE A 820 -41.81 36.11 25.50
N ASN A 821 -40.56 35.78 25.27
CA ASN A 821 -39.82 34.72 25.95
C ASN A 821 -38.73 35.30 26.85
N ASN A 822 -39.15 35.99 27.91
CA ASN A 822 -38.31 36.66 28.89
C ASN A 822 -37.41 37.76 28.30
N LYS A 823 -36.22 37.41 27.81
CA LYS A 823 -35.25 38.33 27.19
C LYS A 823 -35.26 38.26 25.66
N ALA A 824 -36.19 37.54 25.06
CA ALA A 824 -36.30 37.40 23.62
C ALA A 824 -37.72 37.70 23.15
N LEU A 825 -37.84 38.42 22.03
CA LEU A 825 -39.05 38.45 21.22
C LEU A 825 -38.88 37.52 20.03
N ILE A 826 -39.81 36.59 19.85
CA ILE A 826 -39.77 35.62 18.76
C ILE A 826 -41.05 35.78 17.95
N PHE A 827 -40.89 35.95 16.64
CA PHE A 827 -41.98 36.10 15.68
C PHE A 827 -41.93 34.99 14.65
N ALA A 828 -43.08 34.37 14.38
CA ALA A 828 -43.33 33.65 13.15
C ALA A 828 -44.05 34.58 12.17
N PHE A 829 -43.65 34.56 10.91
CA PHE A 829 -44.31 35.37 9.89
C PHE A 829 -44.40 34.63 8.56
N GLY A 830 -45.38 35.02 7.76
CA GLY A 830 -45.43 34.59 6.37
C GLY A 830 -46.39 35.46 5.57
N GLY A 831 -46.39 35.23 4.27
CA GLY A 831 -47.17 36.09 3.40
C GLY A 831 -46.82 36.00 1.93
N MET A 832 -47.58 36.77 1.17
CA MET A 832 -47.38 36.97 -0.26
C MET A 832 -47.46 38.46 -0.55
N ILE A 833 -46.40 38.98 -1.15
CA ILE A 833 -46.29 40.37 -1.59
C ILE A 833 -46.21 40.37 -3.12
N LYS A 834 -46.92 41.29 -3.77
CA LYS A 834 -46.96 41.40 -5.24
C LYS A 834 -46.78 42.84 -5.68
N SER A 835 -45.75 43.11 -6.46
CA SER A 835 -45.59 44.41 -7.07
C SER A 835 -46.48 44.60 -8.31
N GLU A 836 -46.74 45.86 -8.70
CA GLU A 836 -47.48 46.19 -9.92
C GLU A 836 -46.76 45.69 -11.20
N ASP A 837 -45.43 45.61 -11.17
CA ASP A 837 -44.58 45.13 -12.26
C ASP A 837 -44.53 43.59 -12.36
N GLY A 838 -45.21 42.88 -11.44
CA GLY A 838 -45.36 41.43 -11.48
C GLY A 838 -44.31 40.64 -10.68
N ALA A 839 -43.47 41.31 -9.88
CA ALA A 839 -42.58 40.63 -8.94
C ALA A 839 -43.40 40.09 -7.76
N VAL A 840 -43.12 38.85 -7.35
CA VAL A 840 -43.83 38.15 -6.28
C VAL A 840 -42.83 37.61 -5.28
N ILE A 841 -43.01 37.93 -4.00
CA ILE A 841 -42.33 37.25 -2.89
C ILE A 841 -43.37 36.42 -2.15
N LYS A 842 -43.10 35.13 -1.98
CA LYS A 842 -43.81 34.27 -1.05
C LYS A 842 -42.87 33.91 0.09
N ILE A 843 -43.31 34.19 1.30
CA ILE A 843 -42.64 33.78 2.53
C ILE A 843 -43.42 32.58 3.05
N GLU A 844 -42.76 31.42 3.10
CA GLU A 844 -43.39 30.18 3.52
C GLU A 844 -43.61 30.18 5.05
N THR A 845 -44.82 29.81 5.45
CA THR A 845 -45.24 29.61 6.83
C THR A 845 -46.38 28.58 6.88
N LEU A 846 -46.57 27.92 8.02
CA LEU A 846 -47.71 27.04 8.24
C LEU A 846 -49.05 27.80 8.16
N PRO A 847 -50.14 27.15 7.70
CA PRO A 847 -51.46 27.77 7.66
C PRO A 847 -52.01 28.20 9.04
N ASN A 848 -51.52 27.58 10.11
CA ASN A 848 -51.82 27.93 11.49
C ASN A 848 -50.61 28.64 12.11
N MET A 849 -50.75 29.94 12.35
CA MET A 849 -49.67 30.77 12.88
C MET A 849 -49.27 30.45 14.32
N SER A 850 -50.16 29.85 15.11
CA SER A 850 -49.80 29.39 16.46
C SER A 850 -48.83 28.21 16.39
N ASP A 851 -49.02 27.30 15.43
CA ASP A 851 -48.12 26.17 15.22
C ASP A 851 -46.78 26.67 14.62
N ALA A 852 -46.83 27.63 13.70
CA ALA A 852 -45.64 28.29 13.14
C ALA A 852 -44.80 29.00 14.22
N LEU A 853 -45.46 29.66 15.17
CA LEU A 853 -44.80 30.33 16.30
C LEU A 853 -44.15 29.33 17.26
N GLU A 854 -44.81 28.20 17.53
CA GLU A 854 -44.22 27.12 18.32
C GLU A 854 -42.95 26.57 17.66
N ASP A 855 -42.97 26.32 16.34
CA ASP A 855 -41.80 25.90 15.57
C ASP A 855 -40.65 26.93 15.67
N CYS A 856 -40.95 28.23 15.57
CA CYS A 856 -39.95 29.29 15.72
C CYS A 856 -39.32 29.34 17.13
N VAL A 857 -40.13 29.14 18.17
CA VAL A 857 -39.65 29.09 19.57
C VAL A 857 -38.76 27.86 19.78
N ASP A 858 -39.18 26.70 19.29
CA ASP A 858 -38.42 25.45 19.38
C ASP A 858 -37.10 25.55 18.62
N ALA A 859 -37.08 26.16 17.43
CA ALA A 859 -35.87 26.36 16.64
C ALA A 859 -34.90 27.35 17.29
N TYR A 860 -35.43 28.43 17.88
CA TYR A 860 -34.63 29.41 18.62
C TYR A 860 -33.92 28.78 19.83
N TYR A 861 -34.61 27.91 20.59
CA TYR A 861 -34.03 27.18 21.71
C TYR A 861 -33.27 25.90 21.32
N GLY A 862 -33.20 25.57 20.02
CA GLY A 862 -32.46 24.44 19.48
C GLY A 862 -33.13 23.07 19.70
N ALA A 863 -34.43 23.04 19.98
CA ALA A 863 -35.23 21.82 20.03
C ALA A 863 -35.45 21.20 18.64
N ILE A 864 -35.51 22.04 17.59
CA ILE A 864 -35.49 21.65 16.17
C ILE A 864 -34.45 22.46 15.38
N SER A 865 -34.12 22.04 14.16
CA SER A 865 -33.17 22.78 13.31
C SER A 865 -33.86 23.96 12.60
N LYS A 866 -33.09 25.02 12.31
CA LYS A 866 -33.62 26.23 11.63
C LYS A 866 -34.14 25.92 10.22
N GLU A 867 -33.60 24.91 9.55
CA GLU A 867 -34.08 24.48 8.23
C GLU A 867 -35.47 23.79 8.30
N GLN A 868 -35.81 23.22 9.46
CA GLN A 868 -37.10 22.58 9.72
C GLN A 868 -38.15 23.56 10.26
N SER A 869 -37.73 24.70 10.79
CA SER A 869 -38.57 25.77 11.31
C SER A 869 -39.25 26.58 10.21
N ASP A 870 -40.35 27.26 10.53
CA ASP A 870 -40.95 28.29 9.66
C ASP A 870 -40.09 29.55 9.53
N SER A 871 -40.58 30.56 8.80
CA SER A 871 -39.92 31.86 8.68
C SER A 871 -40.04 32.65 9.99
N CYS A 872 -38.89 32.90 10.62
CA CYS A 872 -38.80 33.41 11.98
C CYS A 872 -37.92 34.66 12.10
N LEU A 873 -38.23 35.49 13.09
CA LEU A 873 -37.38 36.58 13.56
C LEU A 873 -37.30 36.53 15.08
N ALA A 874 -36.08 36.49 15.60
CA ALA A 874 -35.79 36.56 17.02
C ALA A 874 -34.95 37.81 17.34
N ILE A 875 -35.36 38.54 18.37
CA ILE A 875 -34.68 39.73 18.87
C ILE A 875 -34.34 39.48 20.34
N ASP A 876 -33.06 39.47 20.66
CA ASP A 876 -32.52 39.26 21.99
C ASP A 876 -32.24 40.59 22.67
N PHE A 877 -32.61 40.70 23.94
CA PHE A 877 -32.46 41.91 24.75
C PHE A 877 -31.52 41.68 25.94
N GLU A 878 -30.87 42.75 26.39
CA GLU A 878 -30.01 42.72 27.59
C GLU A 878 -30.82 42.44 28.86
N GLU A 879 -32.04 42.99 28.92
CA GLU A 879 -32.96 42.92 30.05
C GLU A 879 -34.25 42.17 29.69
N GLU A 880 -35.03 41.79 30.70
CA GLU A 880 -36.35 41.19 30.48
C GLU A 880 -37.30 42.24 29.88
N VAL A 881 -38.03 41.86 28.83
CA VAL A 881 -38.95 42.76 28.10
C VAL A 881 -40.39 42.25 28.14
N ASN A 882 -41.35 43.16 27.96
CA ASN A 882 -42.77 42.85 27.73
C ASN A 882 -43.31 43.75 26.59
N SER A 883 -44.60 43.63 26.26
CA SER A 883 -45.25 44.37 25.16
C SER A 883 -45.09 45.89 25.28
N ASP A 884 -45.04 46.42 26.51
CA ASP A 884 -44.85 47.85 26.78
C ASP A 884 -43.38 48.28 26.80
N THR A 885 -42.46 47.41 27.25
CA THR A 885 -41.05 47.76 27.47
C THR A 885 -40.10 47.35 26.35
N ALA A 886 -40.54 46.51 25.42
CA ALA A 886 -39.69 46.02 24.33
C ALA A 886 -39.15 47.12 23.40
N ILE A 887 -39.89 48.22 23.22
CA ILE A 887 -39.48 49.34 22.36
C ILE A 887 -38.29 50.11 22.93
N ASP A 888 -38.18 50.17 24.26
CA ASP A 888 -37.11 50.89 24.96
C ASP A 888 -35.94 49.95 25.37
N GLY A 889 -36.01 48.66 25.02
CA GLY A 889 -35.02 47.66 25.40
C GLY A 889 -33.72 47.73 24.59
N THR A 890 -32.59 47.44 25.24
CA THR A 890 -31.28 47.31 24.55
C THR A 890 -31.19 45.98 23.83
N VAL A 891 -31.09 46.00 22.49
CA VAL A 891 -30.94 44.81 21.64
C VAL A 891 -29.51 44.28 21.68
N LEU A 892 -29.34 43.00 21.97
CA LEU A 892 -28.06 42.28 21.95
C LEU A 892 -27.80 41.58 20.62
N ALA A 893 -28.83 40.95 20.07
CA ALA A 893 -28.74 40.21 18.83
C ALA A 893 -30.07 40.18 18.09
N VAL A 894 -29.98 40.09 16.77
CA VAL A 894 -31.12 39.87 15.89
C VAL A 894 -30.78 38.68 15.01
N ASN A 895 -31.65 37.68 14.99
CA ASN A 895 -31.49 36.47 14.20
C ASN A 895 -32.79 36.19 13.48
N GLY A 896 -32.76 36.14 12.15
CA GLY A 896 -33.92 35.78 11.34
C GLY A 896 -33.54 34.83 10.24
N TRP A 897 -34.48 33.97 9.86
CA TRP A 897 -34.36 33.09 8.71
C TRP A 897 -35.73 32.92 8.08
N SER A 898 -35.79 32.94 6.76
CA SER A 898 -37.05 32.90 6.02
C SER A 898 -36.90 32.03 4.79
N ARG A 899 -37.83 31.10 4.61
CA ARG A 899 -37.95 30.36 3.36
C ARG A 899 -38.74 31.22 2.39
N VAL A 900 -38.13 31.55 1.25
CA VAL A 900 -38.73 32.44 0.27
C VAL A 900 -38.71 31.85 -1.14
N GLU A 901 -39.79 32.10 -1.86
CA GLU A 901 -39.87 31.98 -3.31
C GLU A 901 -40.08 33.39 -3.89
N ILE A 902 -39.10 33.86 -4.68
CA ILE A 902 -39.13 35.14 -5.39
C ILE A 902 -39.30 34.84 -6.88
N ILE A 903 -40.26 35.50 -7.52
CA ILE A 903 -40.52 35.40 -8.96
C ILE A 903 -40.50 36.82 -9.52
N ASP A 904 -39.61 37.11 -10.47
CA ASP A 904 -39.44 38.45 -11.04
C ASP A 904 -39.05 38.37 -12.52
N GLY A 905 -40.06 38.43 -13.39
CA GLY A 905 -39.88 38.25 -14.84
C GLY A 905 -39.32 36.88 -15.20
N ASP A 906 -38.20 36.86 -15.94
CA ASP A 906 -37.46 35.64 -16.29
C ASP A 906 -36.51 35.17 -15.16
N SER A 907 -36.39 35.95 -14.08
CA SER A 907 -35.58 35.60 -12.90
C SER A 907 -36.45 35.00 -11.79
N GLY A 908 -35.88 34.10 -11.01
CA GLY A 908 -36.56 33.55 -9.85
C GLY A 908 -35.58 32.92 -8.87
N PHE A 909 -35.88 33.04 -7.58
CA PHE A 909 -35.09 32.49 -6.48
C PHE A 909 -35.97 31.65 -5.57
N VAL A 910 -35.48 30.46 -5.20
CA VAL A 910 -36.11 29.62 -4.18
C VAL A 910 -35.04 29.21 -3.19
N GLY A 911 -35.22 29.55 -1.92
CA GLY A 911 -34.21 29.27 -0.91
C GLY A 911 -34.51 29.90 0.45
N THR A 912 -33.44 30.04 1.23
CA THR A 912 -33.49 30.67 2.55
C THR A 912 -32.78 32.02 2.50
N LEU A 913 -33.43 33.03 3.08
CA LEU A 913 -32.81 34.31 3.42
C LEU A 913 -32.62 34.35 4.93
N SER A 914 -31.40 34.59 5.37
CA SER A 914 -31.05 34.69 6.78
C SER A 914 -30.46 36.06 7.07
N LEU A 915 -30.78 36.59 8.24
CA LEU A 915 -30.18 37.79 8.79
C LEU A 915 -29.62 37.45 10.17
N ALA A 916 -28.43 37.94 10.45
CA ALA A 916 -27.81 37.81 11.75
C ALA A 916 -27.08 39.12 12.08
N GLY A 917 -27.28 39.63 13.27
CA GLY A 917 -26.57 40.80 13.79
C GLY A 917 -26.34 40.61 15.28
N THR A 918 -25.13 40.85 15.76
CA THR A 918 -24.85 40.78 17.20
C THR A 918 -23.99 41.95 17.64
N ASP A 919 -24.42 42.65 18.68
CA ASP A 919 -23.71 43.81 19.22
C ASP A 919 -22.35 43.40 19.80
N SER A 920 -22.29 42.24 20.46
CA SER A 920 -21.05 41.74 21.07
C SER A 920 -19.91 41.45 20.09
N SER A 921 -20.23 41.20 18.82
CA SER A 921 -19.21 40.96 17.78
C SER A 921 -19.14 42.04 16.72
N ASN A 922 -19.94 43.12 16.82
CA ASN A 922 -20.07 44.17 15.80
C ASN A 922 -20.23 43.61 14.37
N LEU A 923 -20.80 42.42 14.23
CA LEU A 923 -20.96 41.73 12.95
C LEU A 923 -22.44 41.72 12.58
N ALA A 924 -22.74 42.15 11.36
CA ALA A 924 -24.03 41.96 10.72
C ALA A 924 -23.85 41.24 9.38
N ALA A 925 -24.70 40.27 9.09
CA ALA A 925 -24.67 39.54 7.83
C ALA A 925 -26.09 39.21 7.32
N ILE A 926 -26.25 39.29 6.00
CA ILE A 926 -27.41 38.79 5.28
C ILE A 926 -26.92 37.68 4.36
N THR A 927 -27.50 36.49 4.50
CA THR A 927 -27.14 35.32 3.70
C THR A 927 -28.34 34.85 2.89
N ALA A 928 -28.19 34.76 1.58
CA ALA A 928 -29.13 34.11 0.67
C ALA A 928 -28.55 32.78 0.23
N SER A 929 -29.24 31.67 0.49
CA SER A 929 -28.82 30.34 0.04
C SER A 929 -29.95 29.62 -0.67
N GLY A 930 -29.74 29.19 -1.90
CA GLY A 930 -30.78 28.56 -2.69
C GLY A 930 -30.50 28.46 -4.19
N LEU A 931 -31.57 28.29 -4.96
CA LEU A 931 -31.53 28.08 -6.40
C LEU A 931 -32.03 29.34 -7.14
N THR A 932 -31.24 29.85 -8.08
CA THR A 932 -31.68 30.86 -9.07
C THR A 932 -31.31 30.43 -10.48
N SER A 933 -32.24 30.43 -11.42
CA SER A 933 -31.98 30.08 -12.84
C SER A 933 -31.20 28.76 -13.05
N GLY A 934 -31.41 27.76 -12.17
CA GLY A 934 -30.70 26.47 -12.20
C GLY A 934 -29.32 26.46 -11.54
N LEU A 935 -28.87 27.58 -10.97
CA LEU A 935 -27.63 27.74 -10.22
C LEU A 935 -27.90 27.65 -8.72
N ASN A 936 -27.26 26.69 -8.04
CA ASN A 936 -27.31 26.56 -6.59
C ASN A 936 -26.14 27.32 -5.97
N PHE A 937 -26.43 28.29 -5.11
CA PHE A 937 -25.44 29.20 -4.55
C PHE A 937 -25.77 29.63 -3.12
N THR A 938 -24.74 30.13 -2.44
CA THR A 938 -24.87 30.92 -1.22
C THR A 938 -24.20 32.26 -1.44
N ALA A 939 -24.88 33.36 -1.17
CA ALA A 939 -24.32 34.70 -1.15
C ALA A 939 -24.47 35.30 0.25
N THR A 940 -23.38 35.83 0.79
CA THR A 940 -23.35 36.50 2.09
C THR A 940 -22.85 37.91 1.92
N ILE A 941 -23.63 38.89 2.38
CA ILE A 941 -23.22 40.27 2.51
C ILE A 941 -22.99 40.52 3.99
N SER A 942 -21.84 41.05 4.38
CA SER A 942 -21.48 41.27 5.77
C SER A 942 -20.91 42.67 6.02
N ILE A 943 -21.11 43.17 7.23
CA ILE A 943 -20.49 44.38 7.78
C ILE A 943 -19.81 43.98 9.09
N ASP A 944 -18.52 44.27 9.22
CA ASP A 944 -17.73 44.04 10.43
C ASP A 944 -17.20 45.37 11.00
N GLY A 945 -17.76 45.77 12.13
CA GLY A 945 -17.39 46.99 12.85
C GLY A 945 -16.27 46.82 13.87
N ASN A 946 -15.56 45.68 13.89
CA ASN A 946 -14.39 45.50 14.76
C ASN A 946 -13.12 46.21 14.25
N TYR A 947 -13.17 46.72 13.03
CA TYR A 947 -12.08 47.45 12.39
C TYR A 947 -12.12 48.95 12.74
N GLN A 948 -11.04 49.70 12.42
CA GLN A 948 -11.03 51.15 12.66
C GLN A 948 -12.08 51.89 11.82
N GLU A 949 -12.39 51.33 10.66
CA GLU A 949 -13.46 51.70 9.74
C GLU A 949 -14.23 50.42 9.42
N ASP A 950 -15.56 50.48 9.33
CA ASP A 950 -16.40 49.31 9.09
C ASP A 950 -15.97 48.58 7.80
N PHE A 951 -15.86 47.26 7.85
CA PHE A 951 -15.48 46.46 6.69
C PHE A 951 -16.71 45.85 6.02
N TYR A 952 -16.92 46.14 4.74
CA TYR A 952 -17.98 45.58 3.92
C TYR A 952 -17.46 44.36 3.14
N GLY A 953 -18.16 43.23 3.23
CA GLY A 953 -17.82 41.99 2.54
C GLY A 953 -18.99 41.44 1.72
N LEU A 954 -18.67 40.90 0.55
CA LEU A 954 -19.53 40.06 -0.27
C LEU A 954 -18.80 38.75 -0.54
N GLU A 955 -19.45 37.64 -0.21
CA GLU A 955 -18.99 36.31 -0.52
C GLU A 955 -20.04 35.58 -1.34
N ILE A 956 -19.63 34.96 -2.45
CA ILE A 956 -20.48 34.11 -3.30
C ILE A 956 -19.83 32.74 -3.40
N GLN A 957 -20.55 31.72 -2.94
CA GLN A 957 -20.17 30.32 -3.10
C GLN A 957 -21.12 29.66 -4.10
N LEU A 958 -20.57 29.02 -5.13
CA LEU A 958 -21.37 28.16 -6.00
C LEU A 958 -21.21 26.72 -5.49
N HIS A 959 -22.34 26.05 -5.25
CA HIS A 959 -22.35 24.66 -4.75
C HIS A 959 -22.06 23.66 -5.89
N THR A 960 -20.95 23.87 -6.58
CA THR A 960 -20.41 23.01 -7.63
C THR A 960 -19.51 21.94 -7.03
N GLY A 961 -19.26 20.85 -7.77
CA GLY A 961 -18.35 19.79 -7.32
C GLY A 961 -16.88 20.19 -7.17
N PHE A 962 -16.52 21.46 -7.43
CA PHE A 962 -15.16 22.00 -7.29
C PHE A 962 -15.07 23.19 -6.31
N GLY A 963 -16.13 23.46 -5.54
CA GLY A 963 -16.12 24.42 -4.43
C GLY A 963 -15.70 25.84 -4.83
N TYR A 964 -16.36 26.41 -5.84
CA TYR A 964 -16.10 27.79 -6.28
C TYR A 964 -16.49 28.81 -5.21
N GLN A 965 -15.64 29.82 -5.00
CA GLN A 965 -15.87 30.93 -4.09
C GLN A 965 -15.35 32.24 -4.69
N LEU A 966 -16.16 33.28 -4.67
CA LEU A 966 -15.77 34.66 -4.98
C LEU A 966 -15.91 35.48 -3.70
N PHE A 967 -14.85 36.19 -3.32
CA PHE A 967 -14.87 37.14 -2.22
C PHE A 967 -14.50 38.53 -2.73
N ILE A 968 -15.22 39.54 -2.25
CA ILE A 968 -14.99 40.96 -2.53
C ILE A 968 -15.24 41.73 -1.24
N GLY A 969 -14.32 42.60 -0.82
CA GLY A 969 -14.54 43.46 0.35
C GLY A 969 -13.67 44.71 0.37
N ALA A 970 -14.06 45.66 1.22
CA ALA A 970 -13.35 46.92 1.44
C ALA A 970 -13.70 47.53 2.81
N PRO A 971 -12.75 48.22 3.45
CA PRO A 971 -13.05 49.21 4.48
C PRO A 971 -13.94 50.34 3.93
N ASP A 972 -14.71 50.99 4.80
CA ASP A 972 -15.56 52.12 4.45
C ASP A 972 -14.79 53.22 3.69
N GLY A 973 -15.27 53.58 2.50
CA GLY A 973 -14.66 54.61 1.66
C GLY A 973 -13.44 54.19 0.83
N GLU A 974 -13.03 52.91 0.85
CA GLU A 974 -11.99 52.35 -0.01
C GLU A 974 -12.55 51.58 -1.23
N TYR A 975 -11.67 51.21 -2.17
CA TYR A 975 -12.04 50.40 -3.33
C TYR A 975 -12.14 48.92 -2.97
N PHE A 976 -13.11 48.23 -3.57
CA PHE A 976 -13.30 46.80 -3.40
C PHE A 976 -12.16 45.97 -4.00
N SER A 977 -11.72 44.97 -3.23
CA SER A 977 -10.72 43.98 -3.66
C SER A 977 -11.07 42.60 -3.12
N GLY A 978 -10.51 41.55 -3.72
CA GLY A 978 -10.72 40.20 -3.22
C GLY A 978 -10.12 39.13 -4.10
N SER A 979 -10.73 37.94 -4.10
CA SER A 979 -10.20 36.77 -4.80
C SER A 979 -11.27 35.83 -5.31
N VAL A 980 -10.91 35.09 -6.37
CA VAL A 980 -11.65 33.95 -6.89
C VAL A 980 -10.90 32.69 -6.50
N ASN A 981 -11.57 31.81 -5.76
CA ASN A 981 -11.01 30.60 -5.20
C ASN A 981 -11.78 29.36 -5.65
N ALA A 982 -11.11 28.21 -5.65
CA ALA A 982 -11.74 26.91 -5.89
C ALA A 982 -11.00 25.79 -5.14
N ASN A 983 -11.68 24.67 -4.89
CA ASN A 983 -11.06 23.50 -4.30
C ASN A 983 -10.15 22.81 -5.33
N PHE A 984 -8.86 22.76 -5.01
CA PHE A 984 -7.83 22.02 -5.74
C PHE A 984 -7.07 21.12 -4.76
N ASN A 985 -7.08 19.81 -5.02
CA ASN A 985 -6.45 18.80 -4.15
C ASN A 985 -6.90 18.86 -2.67
N GLY A 986 -8.18 19.14 -2.43
CA GLY A 986 -8.76 19.18 -1.07
C GLY A 986 -8.53 20.49 -0.32
N MET A 987 -7.91 21.51 -0.95
CA MET A 987 -7.67 22.82 -0.37
C MET A 987 -8.28 23.94 -1.23
N ILE A 988 -8.85 24.95 -0.58
CA ILE A 988 -9.30 26.18 -1.25
C ILE A 988 -8.06 26.96 -1.71
N THR A 989 -7.90 27.09 -3.02
CA THR A 989 -6.76 27.74 -3.67
C THR A 989 -7.23 28.95 -4.46
N GLU A 990 -6.46 30.03 -4.43
CA GLU A 990 -6.71 31.22 -5.25
C GLU A 990 -6.36 30.99 -6.73
N PHE A 991 -7.30 31.35 -7.60
CA PHE A 991 -7.23 31.26 -9.06
C PHE A 991 -7.24 32.61 -9.76
N GLY A 992 -7.61 33.68 -9.05
CA GLY A 992 -7.50 35.04 -9.56
C GLY A 992 -7.72 36.09 -8.48
N THR A 993 -7.17 37.27 -8.70
CA THR A 993 -7.30 38.43 -7.83
C THR A 993 -8.35 39.37 -8.41
N VAL A 994 -9.24 39.86 -7.56
CA VAL A 994 -10.37 40.71 -7.95
C VAL A 994 -10.07 42.16 -7.62
N THR A 995 -10.36 43.05 -8.58
CA THR A 995 -10.26 44.51 -8.41
C THR A 995 -11.54 45.19 -8.87
N GLU A 996 -11.97 46.23 -8.17
CA GLU A 996 -13.08 47.06 -8.61
C GLU A 996 -12.80 47.76 -9.94
N ILE A 997 -13.80 47.81 -10.83
CA ILE A 997 -13.82 48.64 -12.03
C ILE A 997 -15.16 49.36 -12.15
N THR A 998 -15.25 50.35 -13.02
CA THR A 998 -16.52 51.05 -13.29
C THR A 998 -17.61 50.05 -13.71
N ASN A 999 -18.70 49.97 -12.94
CA ASN A 999 -19.85 49.10 -13.19
C ASN A 999 -19.52 47.58 -13.17
N GLY A 1000 -18.54 47.15 -12.36
CA GLY A 1000 -18.18 45.73 -12.29
C GLY A 1000 -16.93 45.39 -11.48
N ILE A 1001 -16.39 44.20 -11.75
CA ILE A 1001 -15.10 43.75 -11.24
C ILE A 1001 -14.19 43.31 -12.40
N SER A 1002 -12.89 43.46 -12.23
CA SER A 1002 -11.88 42.85 -13.09
C SER A 1002 -11.17 41.75 -12.32
N VAL A 1003 -11.01 40.59 -12.95
CA VAL A 1003 -10.29 39.45 -12.35
C VAL A 1003 -9.04 39.17 -13.16
N GLU A 1004 -7.87 39.31 -12.53
CA GLU A 1004 -6.60 38.84 -13.06
C GLU A 1004 -6.39 37.40 -12.62
N TYR A 1005 -6.48 36.46 -13.57
CA TYR A 1005 -6.36 35.03 -13.29
C TYR A 1005 -4.89 34.58 -13.25
N ILE A 1006 -4.63 33.41 -12.65
CA ILE A 1006 -3.28 32.82 -12.54
C ILE A 1006 -2.58 32.55 -13.88
N ASP A 1007 -3.29 32.56 -15.01
CA ASP A 1007 -2.70 32.49 -16.36
C ASP A 1007 -2.35 33.86 -16.95
N GLY A 1008 -2.53 34.94 -16.17
CA GLY A 1008 -2.31 36.32 -16.59
C GLY A 1008 -3.43 36.88 -17.47
N GLU A 1009 -4.49 36.13 -17.74
CA GLU A 1009 -5.66 36.66 -18.45
C GLU A 1009 -6.45 37.56 -17.50
N ILE A 1010 -6.74 38.78 -17.96
CA ILE A 1010 -7.60 39.74 -17.27
C ILE A 1010 -8.97 39.72 -17.94
N ILE A 1011 -10.01 39.42 -17.17
CA ILE A 1011 -11.39 39.42 -17.64
C ILE A 1011 -12.21 40.41 -16.83
N ASP A 1012 -12.85 41.35 -17.52
CA ASP A 1012 -13.76 42.33 -16.93
C ASP A 1012 -15.19 41.75 -16.91
N TYR A 1013 -15.76 41.66 -15.71
CA TYR A 1013 -17.15 41.26 -15.47
C TYR A 1013 -17.98 42.51 -15.15
N THR A 1014 -18.66 43.04 -16.16
CA THR A 1014 -19.47 44.26 -16.07
C THR A 1014 -20.95 43.98 -15.77
N ASP A 1015 -21.74 45.03 -15.51
CA ASP A 1015 -23.18 44.98 -15.21
C ASP A 1015 -23.52 44.41 -13.81
N ILE A 1016 -22.60 44.61 -12.86
CA ILE A 1016 -22.79 44.27 -11.45
C ILE A 1016 -23.32 45.51 -10.73
N SER A 1017 -24.64 45.63 -10.65
CA SER A 1017 -25.33 46.89 -10.32
C SER A 1017 -25.19 47.37 -8.87
N PHE A 1018 -24.70 46.55 -7.93
CA PHE A 1018 -24.52 46.94 -6.54
C PHE A 1018 -23.16 47.60 -6.23
N LEU A 1019 -22.23 47.67 -7.20
CA LEU A 1019 -20.91 48.30 -7.06
C LEU A 1019 -20.84 49.70 -7.72
N ASP A 1020 -21.93 50.21 -8.29
CA ASP A 1020 -21.96 51.53 -8.92
C ASP A 1020 -22.25 52.63 -7.88
N SER A 1021 -21.20 53.19 -7.28
CA SER A 1021 -21.28 54.27 -6.28
C SER A 1021 -21.86 55.60 -6.80
N SER A 1022 -22.14 55.71 -8.11
CA SER A 1022 -22.75 56.90 -8.71
C SER A 1022 -24.28 56.85 -8.80
N LYS A 1023 -24.91 55.78 -8.29
CA LYS A 1023 -26.37 55.57 -8.35
C LYS A 1023 -27.00 55.28 -7.01
#